data_AF-A0A7W6LMY5-F1
#
_entry.id   AF-A0A7W6LMY5-F1
#
_cell.length_a   1.000
_cell.length_b   1.000
_cell.length_c   1.000
_cell.angle_alpha   90.00
_cell.angle_beta   90.00
_cell.angle_gamma   90.00
#
_symmetry.space_group_name_H-M   'P 1'
#
loop_
_entity.id
_entity.type
_entity.pdbx_description
1 polymer ?
#
loop_
_entity_poly.entity_id
_entity_poly.type
_entity_poly.pdbx_seq_one_letter_code
_entity_poly.pdbx_strand_id
1 'polypeptide(L)'
;MSRPTFGALRRLWLSTATLAALGIGSPVHAQALPVPAAAPADAEGTIVVVGNRSRATTALESPVPIDVIDESQLATLGANSSLRDALGVLLPSFNSLTVSSSSWNSVARPAGLRGLGGSHVLVLVNGKRRHNSSLLNLSTGSVDQGANSVDIDLIPAAAIKRIEVLRDGAAAQYGSDAIAGVINIVLKDDDHGGTLTVNGGKRYSYRGNSDGRNIEAGGNIGFKLGPDGFVNIAASAKDNNHARRAIPATGAFYYPLASGQPDPRESRDKTVFTGGLPDLRALTVLYNAELPLSSAATLYSSSTWSTREAIIGQNFRRPNSTNAVLSIYPDGYAPNYTLDENDFQILAGIKGEAGGWSWDLSSTYGENRSKNGSTESLNASLGDASPTEFWTFTAKFAQWTNNLDISKGVDIGLAEPLKISFGAEHRYERFQTIAGDPEAYANGLYQYPAGTPLAGRYATIGAQGAIVLTPEDAAKLSRNSYAAYVDLGLNPVPRWFIGLAGRAEHYDDSAGDTLNGKFTTRYDFTDHFAIRGTISNGFRAPSLAQSAFAQTSNQYTTVNGVQTFITAKSVRPGTPIGDALGAKALTPEKSFNLSAGFTYRLGTRFNLSVDAYQIKLDDRIAQTGYLTGAGVSAILVANGFDPNYSVRYFANAIDTRTRGVEAVANYLQPLGEDKSIRFTLGYNYNKTKITRVADNPSELAALNLTLFDRQAQGYIAGNLPRSKLILGQDLKLGNLQLNLRETRYAKVAFLGTTAATDQFYGAKWIADIDLSFQATKNINVAIGANNFFDTYPDKNTLADTNGFPPYPAQSPFGFYGGYYYGRLSFSF
;
A
#
# COMPACT_ATOMS: atom_id res chain seq x y z
N MET A 1 -30.76 6.27 26.91
CA MET A 1 -29.39 6.67 27.32
C MET A 1 -28.72 7.33 26.12
N SER A 2 -28.61 8.65 26.14
CA SER A 2 -28.03 9.47 25.07
C SER A 2 -26.50 9.32 25.08
N ARG A 3 -25.95 8.78 23.98
CA ARG A 3 -24.49 8.76 23.75
C ARG A 3 -24.02 10.20 23.49
N PRO A 4 -22.86 10.63 24.04
CA PRO A 4 -22.36 11.97 23.78
C PRO A 4 -21.96 12.08 22.31
N THR A 5 -22.31 13.20 21.70
CA THR A 5 -21.99 13.55 20.32
C THR A 5 -20.46 13.65 20.13
N PHE A 6 -19.97 13.07 19.03
CA PHE A 6 -18.57 12.96 18.58
C PHE A 6 -17.78 14.29 18.44
N GLY A 7 -18.36 15.43 18.83
CA GLY A 7 -17.75 16.75 18.73
C GLY A 7 -16.85 17.16 19.91
N ALA A 8 -17.04 16.61 21.10
CA ALA A 8 -16.35 17.10 22.31
C ALA A 8 -14.90 16.57 22.46
N LEU A 9 -14.60 15.37 21.94
CA LEU A 9 -13.23 14.85 21.87
C LEU A 9 -12.40 15.53 20.76
N ARG A 10 -13.02 16.16 19.75
CA ARG A 10 -12.33 16.83 18.62
C ARG A 10 -11.39 17.98 19.02
N ARG A 11 -11.56 18.61 20.18
CA ARG A 11 -10.76 19.79 20.60
C ARG A 11 -9.67 19.48 21.62
N LEU A 12 -9.74 18.34 22.31
CA LEU A 12 -8.83 18.02 23.41
C LEU A 12 -7.49 17.43 22.94
N TRP A 13 -7.45 16.72 21.81
CA TRP A 13 -6.24 16.06 21.28
C TRP A 13 -5.24 17.01 20.61
N LEU A 14 -5.72 18.04 19.87
CA LEU A 14 -4.86 19.04 19.23
C LEU A 14 -4.25 20.03 20.25
N SER A 15 -4.93 20.27 21.38
CA SER A 15 -4.44 21.17 22.43
C SER A 15 -3.44 20.49 23.37
N THR A 16 -3.47 19.15 23.53
CA THR A 16 -2.49 18.42 24.36
C THR A 16 -1.19 18.07 23.61
N ALA A 17 -1.24 17.76 22.31
CA ALA A 17 -0.03 17.51 21.53
C ALA A 17 0.82 18.79 21.32
N THR A 18 0.19 19.97 21.31
CA THR A 18 0.88 21.26 21.18
C THR A 18 1.48 21.76 22.50
N LEU A 19 0.97 21.32 23.66
CA LEU A 19 1.47 21.75 24.99
C LEU A 19 2.57 20.86 25.59
N ALA A 20 2.73 19.61 25.14
CA ALA A 20 3.82 18.75 25.64
C ALA A 20 5.22 19.17 25.14
N ALA A 21 5.31 20.06 24.15
CA ALA A 21 6.57 20.53 23.57
C ALA A 21 7.13 21.83 24.20
N LEU A 22 6.43 22.46 25.15
CA LEU A 22 6.82 23.78 25.72
C LEU A 22 7.25 23.73 27.20
N GLY A 23 7.47 22.54 27.75
CA GLY A 23 7.70 22.33 29.18
C GLY A 23 9.11 21.91 29.58
N ILE A 24 10.19 22.42 28.98
CA ILE A 24 11.55 22.26 29.54
C ILE A 24 12.30 23.59 29.40
N GLY A 25 12.04 24.50 30.33
CA GLY A 25 12.82 25.72 30.53
C GLY A 25 13.77 25.54 31.72
N SER A 26 15.04 25.26 31.46
CA SER A 26 16.18 25.61 32.32
C SER A 26 17.46 25.59 31.49
N PRO A 27 18.23 26.68 31.39
CA PRO A 27 19.46 26.72 30.62
C PRO A 27 20.58 26.08 31.45
N VAL A 28 21.00 24.86 31.10
CA VAL A 28 22.30 24.35 31.53
C VAL A 28 23.32 24.81 30.48
N HIS A 29 24.24 25.68 30.87
CA HIS A 29 25.43 26.01 30.08
C HIS A 29 26.27 24.74 29.90
N ALA A 30 26.16 24.10 28.74
CA ALA A 30 27.10 23.08 28.29
C ALA A 30 28.06 23.71 27.28
N GLN A 31 29.37 23.64 27.57
CA GLN A 31 30.43 24.08 26.69
C GLN A 31 30.34 23.34 25.35
N ALA A 32 30.34 24.10 24.25
CA ALA A 32 30.33 23.56 22.90
C ALA A 32 31.65 22.83 22.62
N LEU A 33 31.60 21.51 22.44
CA LEU A 33 32.66 20.77 21.76
C LEU A 33 32.42 20.85 20.24
N PRO A 34 33.48 20.98 19.41
CA PRO A 34 33.33 20.99 17.95
C PRO A 34 32.93 19.59 17.48
N VAL A 35 31.73 19.45 16.93
CA VAL A 35 31.34 18.26 16.16
C VAL A 35 31.89 18.44 14.74
N PRO A 36 32.74 17.54 14.22
CA PRO A 36 33.20 17.62 12.83
C PRO A 36 32.01 17.51 11.88
N ALA A 37 31.99 18.35 10.84
CA ALA A 37 31.01 18.27 9.77
C ALA A 37 31.06 16.88 9.12
N ALA A 38 29.97 16.10 9.24
CA ALA A 38 29.86 14.81 8.57
C ALA A 38 29.79 15.02 7.05
N ALA A 39 30.70 14.37 6.32
CA ALA A 39 30.61 14.25 4.87
C ALA A 39 29.32 13.49 4.49
N PRO A 40 28.62 13.88 3.40
CA PRO A 40 27.43 13.17 2.95
C PRO A 40 27.79 11.73 2.57
N ALA A 41 27.18 10.76 3.23
CA ALA A 41 27.39 9.35 2.94
C ALA A 41 26.80 8.99 1.57
N ASP A 42 27.68 8.67 0.62
CA ASP A 42 27.30 8.00 -0.62
C ASP A 42 26.83 6.56 -0.32
N ALA A 43 25.98 6.00 -1.18
CA ALA A 43 25.59 4.59 -1.21
C ALA A 43 26.79 3.59 -1.28
N GLU A 44 28.01 4.12 -1.39
CA GLU A 44 29.29 3.42 -1.40
C GLU A 44 29.70 2.87 -0.02
N GLY A 45 29.15 3.38 1.09
CA GLY A 45 29.50 2.94 2.45
C GLY A 45 28.37 2.31 3.25
N THR A 46 27.14 2.30 2.75
CA THR A 46 25.99 1.80 3.50
C THR A 46 25.93 0.28 3.44
N ILE A 47 26.22 -0.36 4.58
CA ILE A 47 25.99 -1.79 4.79
C ILE A 47 24.47 -2.05 4.74
N VAL A 48 24.04 -2.90 3.81
CA VAL A 48 22.65 -3.35 3.72
C VAL A 48 22.41 -4.57 4.61
N VAL A 49 21.21 -4.66 5.18
CA VAL A 49 20.77 -5.80 6.02
C VAL A 49 20.14 -6.91 5.17
N VAL A 50 19.51 -6.55 4.04
CA VAL A 50 18.83 -7.52 3.15
C VAL A 50 19.73 -8.05 2.02
N GLY A 51 19.40 -9.25 1.52
CA GLY A 51 20.00 -9.83 0.31
C GLY A 51 21.14 -10.82 0.55
N ASN A 52 21.80 -10.76 1.70
CA ASN A 52 22.69 -11.82 2.19
C ASN A 52 22.77 -11.79 3.73
N ARG A 53 22.15 -12.77 4.40
CA ARG A 53 22.11 -12.84 5.88
C ARG A 53 23.49 -13.03 6.54
N SER A 54 24.52 -13.34 5.75
CA SER A 54 25.85 -13.69 6.25
C SER A 54 26.93 -12.67 5.89
N ARG A 55 26.60 -11.64 5.09
CA ARG A 55 27.56 -10.62 4.64
C ARG A 55 26.94 -9.24 4.67
N ALA A 56 27.46 -8.40 5.57
CA ALA A 56 27.41 -6.96 5.38
C ALA A 56 28.06 -6.60 4.04
N THR A 57 27.26 -6.11 3.10
CA THR A 57 27.73 -5.68 1.77
C THR A 57 27.11 -4.33 1.45
N THR A 58 27.72 -3.60 0.53
CA THR A 58 27.10 -2.37 0.00
C THR A 58 26.11 -2.73 -1.09
N ALA A 59 25.20 -1.81 -1.42
CA ALA A 59 24.21 -2.05 -2.48
C ALA A 59 24.84 -2.41 -3.85
N LEU A 60 26.01 -1.85 -4.16
CA LEU A 60 26.72 -2.07 -5.43
C LEU A 60 27.54 -3.37 -5.47
N GLU A 61 28.08 -3.80 -4.33
CA GLU A 61 28.80 -5.06 -4.19
C GLU A 61 27.87 -6.27 -4.01
N SER A 62 26.60 -6.00 -3.71
CA SER A 62 25.59 -7.04 -3.55
C SER A 62 25.46 -7.91 -4.81
N PRO A 63 25.33 -9.24 -4.64
CA PRO A 63 25.09 -10.16 -5.73
C PRO A 63 23.66 -10.10 -6.27
N VAL A 64 22.79 -9.28 -5.67
CA VAL A 64 21.40 -9.01 -6.07
C VAL A 64 21.12 -7.50 -6.09
N PRO A 65 20.20 -7.02 -6.95
CA PRO A 65 19.86 -5.60 -7.02
C PRO A 65 19.18 -5.10 -5.74
N ILE A 66 19.81 -4.12 -5.09
CA ILE A 66 19.29 -3.45 -3.90
C ILE A 66 19.35 -1.94 -4.13
N ASP A 67 18.25 -1.25 -3.90
CA ASP A 67 18.24 0.22 -3.80
C ASP A 67 18.24 0.62 -2.34
N VAL A 68 19.00 1.66 -2.01
CA VAL A 68 19.04 2.23 -0.66
C VAL A 68 18.53 3.66 -0.75
N ILE A 69 17.55 3.96 0.09
CA ILE A 69 16.97 5.29 0.27
C ILE A 69 17.35 5.78 1.65
N ASP A 70 18.17 6.81 1.72
CA ASP A 70 18.67 7.35 2.98
C ASP A 70 17.76 8.45 3.55
N GLU A 71 18.08 8.88 4.78
CA GLU A 71 17.36 9.94 5.47
C GLU A 71 17.36 11.26 4.70
N SER A 72 18.44 11.62 3.99
CA SER A 72 18.51 12.88 3.24
C SER A 72 17.53 12.89 2.05
N GLN A 73 17.38 11.76 1.38
CA GLN A 73 16.39 11.57 0.33
C GLN A 73 14.97 11.54 0.90
N LEU A 74 14.74 10.94 2.08
CA LEU A 74 13.43 10.97 2.73
C LEU A 74 13.06 12.38 3.22
N ALA A 75 14.01 13.14 3.73
CA ALA A 75 13.81 14.48 4.28
C ALA A 75 13.39 15.50 3.21
N THR A 76 13.91 15.37 1.99
CA THR A 76 13.54 16.25 0.85
C THR A 76 12.14 15.96 0.30
N LEU A 77 11.50 14.86 0.73
CA LEU A 77 10.19 14.42 0.27
C LEU A 77 9.05 14.80 1.19
N GLY A 78 9.28 15.65 2.20
CA GLY A 78 8.33 16.07 3.25
C GLY A 78 7.08 16.84 2.78
N ALA A 79 6.62 16.59 1.55
CA ALA A 79 5.37 17.03 0.94
C ALA A 79 4.57 15.89 0.31
N ASN A 80 5.19 14.71 0.17
CA ASN A 80 4.47 13.50 -0.11
C ASN A 80 3.73 13.13 1.18
N SER A 81 2.41 13.15 1.11
CA SER A 81 1.55 12.91 2.28
C SER A 81 1.70 11.50 2.88
N SER A 82 2.59 10.67 2.36
CA SER A 82 2.81 9.31 2.82
C SER A 82 4.17 8.75 2.41
N LEU A 83 4.68 7.78 3.19
CA LEU A 83 5.92 7.07 2.88
C LEU A 83 5.83 6.34 1.53
N ARG A 84 4.68 5.77 1.22
CA ARG A 84 4.46 5.12 -0.08
C ARG A 84 4.57 6.07 -1.27
N ASP A 85 4.09 7.31 -1.15
CA ASP A 85 4.17 8.29 -2.23
C ASP A 85 5.64 8.70 -2.46
N ALA A 86 6.43 8.81 -1.39
CA ALA A 86 7.88 9.04 -1.45
C ALA A 86 8.61 7.91 -2.19
N LEU A 87 8.34 6.64 -1.86
CA LEU A 87 8.90 5.50 -2.60
C LEU A 87 8.44 5.50 -4.07
N GLY A 88 7.20 5.90 -4.32
CA GLY A 88 6.60 6.03 -5.65
C GLY A 88 7.29 7.05 -6.55
N VAL A 89 8.14 7.93 -6.05
CA VAL A 89 8.89 8.89 -6.86
C VAL A 89 10.41 8.69 -6.80
N LEU A 90 10.90 7.92 -5.82
CA LEU A 90 12.31 7.55 -5.72
C LEU A 90 12.66 6.27 -6.48
N LEU A 91 11.73 5.31 -6.55
CA LEU A 91 11.98 3.99 -7.12
C LEU A 91 11.28 3.85 -8.48
N PRO A 92 12.02 3.52 -9.56
CA PRO A 92 11.42 3.40 -10.89
C PRO A 92 10.52 2.16 -11.02
N SER A 93 10.80 1.09 -10.28
CA SER A 93 10.04 -0.17 -10.32
C SER A 93 8.88 -0.23 -9.33
N PHE A 94 8.75 0.76 -8.45
CA PHE A 94 7.69 0.84 -7.47
C PHE A 94 6.37 1.21 -8.12
N ASN A 95 5.34 0.44 -7.78
CA ASN A 95 3.97 0.68 -8.21
C ASN A 95 3.05 0.80 -7.00
N SER A 96 2.56 2.02 -6.78
CA SER A 96 1.41 2.31 -5.92
C SER A 96 0.52 3.24 -6.72
N LEU A 97 -0.74 2.84 -6.92
CA LEU A 97 -1.69 3.70 -7.61
C LEU A 97 -2.27 4.68 -6.60
N THR A 98 -2.28 5.96 -6.93
CA THR A 98 -3.09 6.94 -6.20
C THR A 98 -4.55 6.70 -6.57
N VAL A 99 -5.19 5.79 -5.83
CA VAL A 99 -6.59 5.42 -6.06
C VAL A 99 -7.49 6.48 -5.44
N SER A 100 -8.26 7.17 -6.28
CA SER A 100 -9.49 7.79 -5.81
C SER A 100 -10.52 6.69 -5.60
N SER A 101 -10.68 6.27 -4.36
CA SER A 101 -11.66 5.26 -3.98
C SER A 101 -12.74 5.90 -3.17
N SER A 102 -13.97 5.43 -3.37
CA SER A 102 -15.09 5.66 -2.47
C SER A 102 -15.10 4.57 -1.38
N SER A 103 -13.94 4.19 -0.84
CA SER A 103 -13.78 3.20 0.24
C SER A 103 -12.35 3.26 0.78
N TRP A 104 -12.03 2.45 1.79
CA TRP A 104 -10.73 2.39 2.45
C TRP A 104 -9.50 2.21 1.55
N ASN A 105 -9.65 1.82 0.28
CA ASN A 105 -8.54 1.71 -0.67
C ASN A 105 -7.85 3.06 -0.96
N SER A 106 -8.49 4.20 -0.65
CA SER A 106 -7.83 5.52 -0.71
C SER A 106 -6.98 5.84 0.53
N VAL A 107 -7.07 5.00 1.56
CA VAL A 107 -6.34 5.14 2.84
C VAL A 107 -5.20 4.10 2.89
N ALA A 108 -5.54 2.81 2.85
CA ALA A 108 -4.60 1.70 2.85
C ALA A 108 -4.28 1.28 1.41
N ARG A 109 -3.09 1.65 0.91
CA ARG A 109 -2.65 1.39 -0.46
C ARG A 109 -1.44 0.45 -0.46
N PRO A 110 -1.52 -0.72 -1.12
CA PRO A 110 -0.39 -1.63 -1.25
C PRO A 110 0.83 -1.00 -1.95
N ALA A 111 2.01 -1.44 -1.54
CA ALA A 111 3.30 -1.07 -2.11
C ALA A 111 3.86 -2.23 -2.95
N GLY A 112 3.66 -2.19 -4.26
CA GLY A 112 4.13 -3.22 -5.19
C GLY A 112 5.46 -2.88 -5.87
N LEU A 113 6.08 -3.91 -6.44
CA LEU A 113 7.35 -3.82 -7.19
C LEU A 113 7.22 -4.59 -8.50
N ARG A 114 7.93 -4.14 -9.54
CA ARG A 114 8.04 -4.85 -10.84
C ARG A 114 6.67 -5.20 -11.42
N GLY A 115 5.69 -4.31 -11.26
CA GLY A 115 4.33 -4.47 -11.78
C GLY A 115 3.55 -5.65 -11.18
N LEU A 116 4.07 -6.22 -10.10
CA LEU A 116 3.35 -7.13 -9.22
C LEU A 116 2.76 -6.35 -8.06
N GLY A 117 1.81 -6.99 -7.39
CA GLY A 117 1.11 -6.38 -6.28
C GLY A 117 1.96 -6.27 -5.01
N GLY A 118 1.61 -5.39 -4.07
CA GLY A 118 2.17 -5.35 -2.73
C GLY A 118 1.92 -6.60 -1.90
N SER A 119 0.98 -7.47 -2.29
CA SER A 119 0.91 -8.84 -1.74
C SER A 119 2.08 -9.75 -2.14
N HIS A 120 2.84 -9.37 -3.17
CA HIS A 120 4.04 -10.06 -3.64
C HIS A 120 5.33 -9.38 -3.17
N VAL A 121 5.24 -8.43 -2.23
CA VAL A 121 6.39 -7.74 -1.64
C VAL A 121 6.38 -7.98 -0.14
N LEU A 122 7.47 -8.50 0.39
CA LEU A 122 7.64 -8.64 1.83
C LEU A 122 8.11 -7.31 2.43
N VAL A 123 7.48 -6.89 3.53
CA VAL A 123 7.95 -5.73 4.31
C VAL A 123 8.58 -6.18 5.62
N LEU A 124 9.78 -5.66 5.89
CA LEU A 124 10.55 -5.89 7.10
C LEU A 124 10.77 -4.57 7.84
N VAL A 125 10.86 -4.64 9.17
CA VAL A 125 11.34 -3.56 10.04
C VAL A 125 12.51 -4.13 10.83
N ASN A 126 13.71 -3.52 10.71
CA ASN A 126 14.96 -4.07 11.25
C ASN A 126 15.18 -5.55 10.88
N GLY A 127 14.87 -5.92 9.64
CA GLY A 127 15.00 -7.31 9.17
C GLY A 127 13.94 -8.29 9.68
N LYS A 128 12.99 -7.86 10.51
CA LYS A 128 11.89 -8.71 11.04
C LYS A 128 10.57 -8.39 10.36
N ARG A 129 9.74 -9.42 10.12
CA ARG A 129 8.50 -9.32 9.32
C ARG A 129 7.49 -8.35 9.94
N ARG A 130 6.97 -7.42 9.13
CA ARG A 130 5.83 -6.56 9.48
C ARG A 130 4.52 -7.30 9.22
N HIS A 131 3.54 -7.14 10.11
CA HIS A 131 2.21 -7.74 9.92
C HIS A 131 1.39 -7.01 8.85
N ASN A 132 0.52 -7.76 8.16
CA ASN A 132 -0.38 -7.27 7.11
C ASN A 132 -1.54 -6.43 7.68
N SER A 133 -2.16 -5.61 6.83
CA SER A 133 -3.42 -4.93 7.17
C SER A 133 -4.59 -5.91 7.36
N SER A 134 -5.58 -5.50 8.15
CA SER A 134 -6.89 -6.14 8.24
C SER A 134 -7.81 -5.86 7.05
N LEU A 135 -7.46 -4.87 6.22
CA LEU A 135 -8.26 -4.44 5.09
C LEU A 135 -7.78 -5.11 3.81
N LEU A 136 -8.73 -5.69 3.07
CA LEU A 136 -8.50 -6.26 1.76
C LEU A 136 -8.58 -5.14 0.71
N ASN A 137 -7.61 -5.04 -0.18
CA ASN A 137 -7.69 -4.12 -1.30
C ASN A 137 -8.77 -4.59 -2.28
N LEU A 138 -9.86 -3.84 -2.39
CA LEU A 138 -10.98 -4.12 -3.29
C LEU A 138 -11.07 -3.11 -4.44
N SER A 139 -10.01 -2.34 -4.67
CA SER A 139 -9.97 -1.32 -5.71
C SER A 139 -10.09 -1.97 -7.08
N THR A 140 -11.17 -1.67 -7.77
CA THR A 140 -11.30 -2.00 -9.19
C THR A 140 -10.19 -1.30 -9.97
N GLY A 141 -9.51 -2.02 -10.85
CA GLY A 141 -8.37 -1.48 -11.60
C GLY A 141 -7.01 -1.69 -10.96
N SER A 142 -6.94 -2.28 -9.76
CA SER A 142 -5.67 -2.55 -9.07
C SER A 142 -5.11 -3.92 -9.42
N VAL A 143 -3.79 -4.00 -9.60
CA VAL A 143 -3.05 -5.28 -9.68
C VAL A 143 -3.04 -6.03 -8.34
N ASP A 144 -3.42 -5.38 -7.25
CA ASP A 144 -3.51 -5.92 -5.89
C ASP A 144 -4.94 -6.25 -5.46
N GLN A 145 -5.90 -6.34 -6.39
CA GLN A 145 -7.26 -6.66 -6.01
C GLN A 145 -7.31 -8.01 -5.27
N GLY A 146 -7.87 -7.99 -4.06
CA GLY A 146 -7.94 -9.13 -3.15
C GLY A 146 -6.72 -9.30 -2.25
N ALA A 147 -5.77 -8.38 -2.20
CA ALA A 147 -4.61 -8.46 -1.32
C ALA A 147 -4.81 -7.69 -0.01
N ASN A 148 -4.39 -8.23 1.14
CA ASN A 148 -4.26 -7.47 2.39
C ASN A 148 -2.77 -7.24 2.69
N SER A 149 -2.18 -6.24 2.05
CA SER A 149 -0.74 -5.96 2.15
C SER A 149 -0.39 -5.19 3.43
N VAL A 150 0.89 -5.12 3.76
CA VAL A 150 1.41 -4.24 4.81
C VAL A 150 1.14 -2.77 4.43
N ASP A 151 0.62 -1.99 5.38
CA ASP A 151 0.49 -0.55 5.22
C ASP A 151 1.70 0.17 5.82
N ILE A 152 2.66 0.53 4.95
CA ILE A 152 3.90 1.20 5.35
C ILE A 152 3.70 2.65 5.83
N ASP A 153 2.50 3.23 5.63
CA ASP A 153 2.19 4.58 6.13
C ASP A 153 1.94 4.60 7.64
N LEU A 154 1.83 3.42 8.27
CA LEU A 154 1.71 3.26 9.72
C LEU A 154 3.09 3.16 10.39
N ILE A 155 4.16 3.57 9.70
CA ILE A 155 5.52 3.69 10.24
C ILE A 155 5.94 5.16 10.05
N PRO A 156 6.31 5.88 11.14
CA PRO A 156 6.58 7.30 11.05
C PRO A 156 7.92 7.53 10.37
N ALA A 157 7.96 8.39 9.34
CA ALA A 157 9.20 8.69 8.61
C ALA A 157 10.33 9.20 9.52
N ALA A 158 9.98 9.91 10.60
CA ALA A 158 10.92 10.39 11.61
C ALA A 158 11.68 9.27 12.35
N ALA A 159 11.15 8.04 12.37
CA ALA A 159 11.82 6.87 12.95
C ALA A 159 12.77 6.16 11.98
N ILE A 160 12.76 6.52 10.70
CA ILE A 160 13.43 5.77 9.65
C ILE A 160 14.82 6.34 9.44
N LYS A 161 15.83 5.49 9.57
CA LYS A 161 17.23 5.80 9.23
C LYS A 161 17.48 5.64 7.74
N ARG A 162 16.95 4.53 7.17
CA ARG A 162 17.01 4.24 5.74
C ARG A 162 15.99 3.16 5.35
N ILE A 163 15.74 3.04 4.05
CA ILE A 163 14.94 1.96 3.45
C ILE A 163 15.81 1.22 2.43
N GLU A 164 15.80 -0.10 2.51
CA GLU A 164 16.50 -1.00 1.60
C GLU A 164 15.47 -1.77 0.77
N VAL A 165 15.54 -1.68 -0.56
CA VAL A 165 14.61 -2.37 -1.46
C VAL A 165 15.37 -3.40 -2.27
N LEU A 166 15.23 -4.67 -1.86
CA LEU A 166 15.71 -5.82 -2.60
C LEU A 166 14.71 -6.12 -3.72
N ARG A 167 15.13 -5.96 -4.97
CA ARG A 167 14.23 -6.11 -6.13
C ARG A 167 14.14 -7.55 -6.64
N ASP A 168 14.89 -8.48 -6.05
CA ASP A 168 14.97 -9.86 -6.50
C ASP A 168 14.11 -10.81 -5.65
N GLY A 169 13.68 -11.94 -6.24
CA GLY A 169 12.87 -12.93 -5.54
C GLY A 169 13.64 -13.54 -4.36
N ALA A 170 13.06 -13.48 -3.17
CA ALA A 170 13.73 -13.81 -1.92
C ALA A 170 12.92 -14.78 -1.03
N ALA A 171 11.93 -15.48 -1.60
CA ALA A 171 11.11 -16.45 -0.88
C ALA A 171 11.92 -17.57 -0.21
N ALA A 172 13.01 -18.03 -0.83
CA ALA A 172 13.92 -19.00 -0.21
C ALA A 172 14.60 -18.46 1.07
N GLN A 173 14.78 -17.14 1.18
CA GLN A 173 15.41 -16.51 2.34
C GLN A 173 14.38 -16.04 3.37
N TYR A 174 13.24 -15.51 2.96
CA TYR A 174 12.29 -14.83 3.87
C TYR A 174 10.87 -15.44 3.91
N GLY A 175 10.62 -16.52 3.18
CA GLY A 175 9.33 -17.22 3.14
C GLY A 175 8.30 -16.58 2.22
N SER A 176 7.02 -16.89 2.48
CA SER A 176 5.87 -16.38 1.71
C SER A 176 5.95 -14.87 1.47
N ASP A 177 5.40 -14.42 0.35
CA ASP A 177 5.22 -13.03 -0.09
C ASP A 177 6.45 -12.39 -0.73
N ALA A 178 7.68 -12.90 -0.53
CA ALA A 178 8.90 -12.33 -1.11
C ALA A 178 9.13 -12.74 -2.58
N ILE A 179 8.10 -12.61 -3.43
CA ILE A 179 8.14 -12.99 -4.86
C ILE A 179 8.72 -11.86 -5.72
N ALA A 180 8.19 -10.64 -5.57
CA ALA A 180 8.59 -9.46 -6.33
C ALA A 180 9.77 -8.71 -5.70
N GLY A 181 10.01 -8.91 -4.40
CA GLY A 181 11.09 -8.28 -3.66
C GLY A 181 10.83 -8.17 -2.16
N VAL A 182 11.70 -7.42 -1.49
CA VAL A 182 11.63 -7.11 -0.06
C VAL A 182 11.87 -5.61 0.15
N ILE A 183 11.04 -4.97 0.96
CA ILE A 183 11.26 -3.60 1.46
C ILE A 183 11.63 -3.73 2.94
N ASN A 184 12.85 -3.38 3.31
CA ASN A 184 13.33 -3.36 4.69
C ASN A 184 13.49 -1.93 5.19
N ILE A 185 12.76 -1.60 6.24
CA ILE A 185 12.80 -0.30 6.90
C ILE A 185 13.73 -0.43 8.10
N VAL A 186 14.84 0.31 8.07
CA VAL A 186 15.82 0.33 9.17
C VAL A 186 15.52 1.55 10.04
N LEU A 187 15.29 1.29 11.32
CA LEU A 187 14.94 2.32 12.30
C LEU A 187 16.18 3.08 12.79
N LYS A 188 15.97 4.31 13.26
CA LYS A 188 17.00 5.11 13.91
C LYS A 188 17.49 4.46 15.20
N ASP A 189 18.78 4.61 15.42
CA ASP A 189 19.56 4.02 16.52
C ASP A 189 20.37 5.09 17.28
N ASP A 190 20.03 6.38 17.09
CA ASP A 190 20.69 7.47 17.81
C ASP A 190 20.44 7.36 19.32
N ASP A 191 21.50 7.48 20.12
CA ASP A 191 21.49 7.47 21.58
C ASP A 191 21.47 8.88 22.20
N HIS A 192 21.43 9.92 21.36
CA HIS A 192 21.34 11.32 21.77
C HIS A 192 20.74 12.18 20.66
N GLY A 193 20.41 13.43 21.02
CA GLY A 193 19.90 14.42 20.10
C GLY A 193 18.50 14.09 19.56
N GLY A 194 18.04 14.88 18.61
CA GLY A 194 16.73 14.67 18.00
C GLY A 194 16.44 15.56 16.81
N THR A 195 15.33 15.26 16.16
CA THR A 195 14.80 16.08 15.07
C THR A 195 13.32 16.36 15.27
N LEU A 196 12.86 17.53 14.88
CA LEU A 196 11.45 17.91 14.77
C LEU A 196 11.23 18.53 13.40
N THR A 197 10.29 18.00 12.64
CA THR A 197 9.90 18.51 11.32
C THR A 197 8.43 18.85 11.35
N VAL A 198 8.08 20.04 10.86
CA VAL A 198 6.71 20.46 10.59
C VAL A 198 6.61 20.85 9.13
N ASN A 199 5.67 20.25 8.41
CA ASN A 199 5.38 20.61 7.03
C ASN A 199 3.89 20.92 6.86
N GLY A 200 3.59 21.78 5.90
CA GLY A 200 2.23 22.15 5.58
C GLY A 200 2.12 22.66 4.16
N GLY A 201 1.04 22.29 3.49
CA GLY A 201 0.82 22.64 2.09
C GLY A 201 -0.62 22.44 1.65
N LYS A 202 -0.88 22.79 0.39
CA LYS A 202 -2.20 22.68 -0.24
C LYS A 202 -2.09 22.41 -1.74
N ARG A 203 -3.18 21.94 -2.33
CA ARG A 203 -3.25 21.72 -3.78
C ARG A 203 -3.53 23.02 -4.53
N TYR A 204 -3.12 23.03 -5.80
CA TYR A 204 -3.51 24.08 -6.74
C TYR A 204 -5.04 24.15 -6.87
N SER A 205 -5.56 25.35 -7.14
CA SER A 205 -7.00 25.59 -7.26
C SER A 205 -7.58 24.80 -8.42
N TYR A 206 -8.63 24.03 -8.16
CA TYR A 206 -9.38 23.32 -9.20
C TYR A 206 -10.74 23.98 -9.38
N ARG A 207 -11.00 24.52 -10.58
CA ARG A 207 -12.24 25.24 -10.91
C ARG A 207 -12.59 26.37 -9.91
N GLY A 208 -11.58 27.07 -9.41
CA GLY A 208 -11.76 28.16 -8.43
C GLY A 208 -11.85 27.71 -6.97
N ASN A 209 -11.90 26.41 -6.69
CA ASN A 209 -11.94 25.86 -5.34
C ASN A 209 -10.56 25.41 -4.87
N SER A 210 -10.16 25.83 -3.66
CA SER A 210 -8.95 25.37 -2.98
C SER A 210 -9.28 24.20 -2.06
N ASP A 211 -8.58 23.08 -2.20
CA ASP A 211 -8.75 21.88 -1.37
C ASP A 211 -7.42 21.18 -1.06
N GLY A 212 -7.48 20.01 -0.40
CA GLY A 212 -6.31 19.15 -0.22
C GLY A 212 -5.20 19.75 0.66
N ARG A 213 -5.56 20.60 1.64
CA ARG A 213 -4.65 21.04 2.71
C ARG A 213 -4.12 19.82 3.46
N ASN A 214 -2.82 19.80 3.75
CA ASN A 214 -2.20 18.83 4.63
C ASN A 214 -1.25 19.55 5.58
N ILE A 215 -1.26 19.12 6.83
CA ILE A 215 -0.27 19.50 7.86
C ILE A 215 0.24 18.21 8.49
N GLU A 216 1.55 18.10 8.60
CA GLU A 216 2.21 16.98 9.26
C GLU A 216 3.33 17.49 10.16
N ALA A 217 3.39 16.96 11.37
CA ALA A 217 4.46 17.21 12.32
C ALA A 217 5.00 15.87 12.79
N GLY A 218 6.31 15.70 12.78
CA GLY A 218 6.94 14.48 13.25
C GLY A 218 8.36 14.72 13.72
N GLY A 219 8.83 13.90 14.64
CA GLY A 219 10.16 14.05 15.20
C GLY A 219 10.63 12.79 15.91
N ASN A 220 11.91 12.78 16.25
CA ASN A 220 12.53 11.73 17.03
C ASN A 220 13.48 12.31 18.08
N ILE A 221 13.74 11.53 19.13
CA ILE A 221 14.73 11.84 20.16
C ILE A 221 15.44 10.54 20.59
N GLY A 222 16.76 10.60 20.66
CA GLY A 222 17.63 9.53 21.11
C GLY A 222 18.01 9.67 22.57
N PHE A 223 18.05 8.56 23.29
CA PHE A 223 18.54 8.47 24.66
C PHE A 223 19.48 7.29 24.81
N LYS A 224 20.51 7.48 25.62
CA LYS A 224 21.42 6.42 26.00
C LYS A 224 20.76 5.45 26.96
N LEU A 225 20.96 4.15 26.75
CA LEU A 225 20.46 3.06 27.60
C LEU A 225 21.63 2.18 28.04
N GLY A 226 22.10 2.37 29.27
CA GLY A 226 23.33 1.72 29.73
C GLY A 226 24.58 2.33 29.09
N PRO A 227 25.75 1.65 29.12
CA PRO A 227 27.00 2.19 28.58
C PRO A 227 27.04 2.29 27.05
N ASP A 228 26.45 1.33 26.35
CA ASP A 228 26.57 1.17 24.89
C ASP A 228 25.22 0.93 24.17
N GLY A 229 24.11 1.04 24.90
CA GLY A 229 22.77 0.87 24.35
C GLY A 229 22.07 2.18 24.07
N PHE A 230 20.92 2.10 23.40
CA PHE A 230 20.11 3.25 23.01
C PHE A 230 18.62 2.97 23.15
N VAL A 231 17.84 4.04 23.27
CA VAL A 231 16.40 4.10 23.01
C VAL A 231 16.13 5.31 22.14
N ASN A 232 15.57 5.11 20.97
CA ASN A 232 15.12 6.16 20.07
C ASN A 232 13.58 6.16 20.06
N ILE A 233 12.97 7.30 20.33
CA ILE A 233 11.52 7.48 20.33
C ILE A 233 11.17 8.43 19.20
N ALA A 234 10.18 8.07 18.39
CA ALA A 234 9.66 8.88 17.32
C ALA A 234 8.14 8.98 17.36
N ALA A 235 7.62 10.12 16.92
CA ALA A 235 6.19 10.32 16.77
C ALA A 235 5.90 11.14 15.51
N SER A 236 4.75 10.90 14.88
CA SER A 236 4.21 11.75 13.82
C SER A 236 2.70 11.92 13.96
N ALA A 237 2.22 13.12 13.66
CA ALA A 237 0.82 13.49 13.61
C ALA A 237 0.51 14.15 12.27
N LYS A 238 -0.65 13.83 11.70
CA LYS A 238 -1.05 14.27 10.37
C LYS A 238 -2.53 14.66 10.35
N ASP A 239 -2.84 15.74 9.66
CA ASP A 239 -4.20 16.24 9.41
C ASP A 239 -4.33 16.66 7.94
N ASN A 240 -5.21 15.95 7.22
CA ASN A 240 -5.46 16.12 5.80
C ASN A 240 -6.91 16.49 5.57
N ASN A 241 -7.13 17.51 4.74
CA ASN A 241 -8.44 17.76 4.16
C ASN A 241 -8.62 16.94 2.89
N HIS A 242 -9.89 16.65 2.59
CA HIS A 242 -10.27 16.03 1.33
C HIS A 242 -9.80 16.84 0.11
N ALA A 243 -9.65 16.14 -1.02
CA ALA A 243 -9.46 16.75 -2.33
C ALA A 243 -10.41 16.10 -3.35
N ARG A 244 -11.16 16.90 -4.10
CA ARG A 244 -12.24 16.45 -5.00
C ARG A 244 -12.04 17.04 -6.38
N ARG A 245 -12.33 16.25 -7.42
CA ARG A 245 -12.27 16.70 -8.83
C ARG A 245 -13.61 16.51 -9.54
N ALA A 246 -14.70 16.72 -8.79
CA ALA A 246 -16.06 16.61 -9.29
C ALA A 246 -16.35 17.60 -10.43
N ILE A 247 -17.28 17.22 -11.30
CA ILE A 247 -17.84 18.08 -12.34
C ILE A 247 -19.35 18.18 -12.16
N PRO A 248 -20.04 19.18 -12.73
CA PRO A 248 -21.49 19.24 -12.70
C PRO A 248 -22.10 18.00 -13.36
N ALA A 249 -22.97 17.29 -12.65
CA ALA A 249 -23.73 16.18 -13.20
C ALA A 249 -24.77 16.71 -14.22
N THR A 250 -24.93 15.99 -15.33
CA THR A 250 -25.85 16.38 -16.42
C THR A 250 -27.18 15.63 -16.40
N GLY A 251 -27.28 14.52 -15.67
CA GLY A 251 -28.53 13.77 -15.53
C GLY A 251 -29.59 14.49 -14.70
N ALA A 252 -30.86 14.08 -14.86
CA ALA A 252 -31.97 14.55 -14.02
C ALA A 252 -31.89 13.95 -12.60
N PHE A 253 -32.09 14.81 -11.59
CA PHE A 253 -32.07 14.48 -10.16
C PHE A 253 -33.47 14.36 -9.58
N TYR A 254 -34.41 15.13 -10.12
CA TYR A 254 -35.80 15.21 -9.72
C TYR A 254 -36.71 14.62 -10.79
N TYR A 255 -37.90 14.21 -10.39
CA TYR A 255 -38.95 13.87 -11.33
C TYR A 255 -39.53 15.15 -11.95
N PRO A 256 -39.98 15.12 -13.22
CA PRO A 256 -40.72 16.23 -13.80
C PRO A 256 -41.95 16.59 -12.96
N LEU A 257 -42.36 17.86 -13.03
CA LEU A 257 -43.63 18.30 -12.46
C LEU A 257 -44.79 17.56 -13.11
N ALA A 258 -45.97 17.55 -12.47
CA ALA A 258 -47.17 16.91 -13.02
C ALA A 258 -47.56 17.46 -14.43
N SER A 259 -47.13 18.68 -14.76
CA SER A 259 -47.28 19.30 -16.08
C SER A 259 -46.30 18.79 -17.16
N GLY A 260 -45.39 17.88 -16.81
CA GLY A 260 -44.33 17.36 -17.68
C GLY A 260 -43.10 18.27 -17.82
N GLN A 261 -43.11 19.45 -17.20
CA GLN A 261 -41.96 20.36 -17.19
C GLN A 261 -40.86 19.88 -16.23
N PRO A 262 -39.57 20.13 -16.52
CA PRO A 262 -38.49 19.87 -15.57
C PRO A 262 -38.75 20.54 -14.22
N ASP A 263 -38.40 19.87 -13.13
CA ASP A 263 -38.43 20.48 -11.80
C ASP A 263 -37.51 21.71 -11.78
N PRO A 264 -37.93 22.90 -11.30
CA PRO A 264 -37.08 24.09 -11.25
C PRO A 264 -35.75 23.87 -10.52
N ARG A 265 -35.68 22.91 -9.59
CA ARG A 265 -34.47 22.53 -8.86
C ARG A 265 -33.40 21.89 -9.76
N GLU A 266 -33.75 21.44 -10.97
CA GLU A 266 -32.78 20.94 -11.97
C GLU A 266 -31.77 22.01 -12.42
N SER A 267 -32.10 23.29 -12.24
CA SER A 267 -31.22 24.43 -12.57
C SER A 267 -30.16 24.73 -11.51
N ARG A 268 -30.23 24.10 -10.32
CA ARG A 268 -29.25 24.30 -9.24
C ARG A 268 -27.89 23.68 -9.61
N ASP A 269 -26.84 24.05 -8.87
CA ASP A 269 -25.52 23.42 -9.04
C ASP A 269 -25.61 21.91 -8.74
N LYS A 270 -25.19 21.10 -9.72
CA LYS A 270 -25.17 19.64 -9.65
C LYS A 270 -23.76 19.07 -9.46
N THR A 271 -22.84 19.86 -8.92
CA THR A 271 -21.49 19.40 -8.51
C THR A 271 -21.56 18.69 -7.16
N VAL A 272 -22.13 17.49 -7.16
CA VAL A 272 -22.53 16.77 -5.92
C VAL A 272 -21.66 15.56 -5.56
N PHE A 273 -20.73 15.16 -6.44
CA PHE A 273 -19.82 14.06 -6.14
C PHE A 273 -18.82 14.44 -5.05
N THR A 274 -18.76 13.67 -3.97
CA THR A 274 -17.90 13.98 -2.80
C THR A 274 -16.67 13.07 -2.68
N GLY A 275 -16.54 12.07 -3.55
CA GLY A 275 -15.39 11.16 -3.57
C GLY A 275 -14.08 11.83 -3.99
N GLY A 276 -12.97 11.23 -3.55
CA GLY A 276 -11.63 11.78 -3.77
C GLY A 276 -10.64 11.32 -2.71
N LEU A 277 -9.64 12.16 -2.40
CA LEU A 277 -8.77 11.91 -1.25
C LEU A 277 -9.53 12.12 0.06
N PRO A 278 -9.27 11.29 1.09
CA PRO A 278 -9.96 11.36 2.38
C PRO A 278 -9.64 12.65 3.14
N ASP A 279 -10.60 13.07 3.98
CA ASP A 279 -10.27 13.79 5.21
C ASP A 279 -9.67 12.75 6.17
N LEU A 280 -8.45 12.98 6.66
CA LEU A 280 -7.69 11.98 7.40
C LEU A 280 -6.90 12.60 8.53
N ARG A 281 -6.99 11.97 9.71
CA ARG A 281 -6.16 12.29 10.87
C ARG A 281 -5.44 11.05 11.34
N ALA A 282 -4.16 11.17 11.66
CA ALA A 282 -3.38 10.06 12.14
C ALA A 282 -2.38 10.49 13.21
N LEU A 283 -2.12 9.59 14.15
CA LEU A 283 -1.02 9.68 15.12
C LEU A 283 -0.29 8.35 15.09
N THR A 284 1.03 8.39 14.97
CA THR A 284 1.89 7.21 15.07
C THR A 284 3.00 7.48 16.06
N VAL A 285 3.26 6.52 16.94
CA VAL A 285 4.36 6.54 17.91
C VAL A 285 5.16 5.26 17.74
N LEU A 286 6.48 5.38 17.73
CA LEU A 286 7.42 4.28 17.59
C LEU A 286 8.55 4.43 18.61
N TYR A 287 9.02 3.31 19.16
CA TYR A 287 10.35 3.27 19.79
C TYR A 287 11.20 2.16 19.19
N ASN A 288 12.52 2.36 19.20
CA ASN A 288 13.54 1.37 18.86
C ASN A 288 14.61 1.38 19.96
N ALA A 289 15.03 0.21 20.44
CA ALA A 289 15.95 0.11 21.56
C ALA A 289 16.89 -1.09 21.42
N GLU A 290 18.14 -0.90 21.84
CA GLU A 290 19.11 -1.98 22.06
C GLU A 290 19.82 -1.80 23.41
N LEU A 291 20.00 -2.90 24.13
CA LEU A 291 20.69 -2.96 25.41
C LEU A 291 21.72 -4.10 25.37
N PRO A 292 23.01 -3.78 25.15
CA PRO A 292 24.10 -4.74 25.33
C PRO A 292 24.16 -5.21 26.79
N LEU A 293 24.02 -6.52 27.02
CA LEU A 293 24.13 -7.12 28.35
C LEU A 293 25.56 -7.57 28.65
N SER A 294 26.25 -8.07 27.62
CA SER A 294 27.63 -8.53 27.65
C SER A 294 28.21 -8.55 26.23
N SER A 295 29.47 -8.94 26.06
CA SER A 295 30.06 -9.18 24.73
C SER A 295 29.38 -10.32 23.96
N ALA A 296 28.66 -11.21 24.66
CA ALA A 296 28.02 -12.39 24.06
C ALA A 296 26.51 -12.22 23.85
N ALA A 297 25.89 -11.14 24.34
CA ALA A 297 24.44 -10.98 24.28
C ALA A 297 23.98 -9.50 24.33
N THR A 298 23.07 -9.16 23.43
CA THR A 298 22.40 -7.87 23.30
C THR A 298 20.89 -8.09 23.22
N LEU A 299 20.14 -7.46 24.12
CA LEU A 299 18.68 -7.37 24.01
C LEU A 299 18.33 -6.28 23.01
N TYR A 300 17.25 -6.47 22.26
CA TYR A 300 16.70 -5.43 21.41
C TYR A 300 15.18 -5.49 21.41
N SER A 301 14.55 -4.33 21.21
CA SER A 301 13.10 -4.21 21.17
C SER A 301 12.69 -3.05 20.29
N SER A 302 11.59 -3.19 19.57
CA SER A 302 10.93 -2.08 18.90
C SER A 302 9.43 -2.24 18.95
N SER A 303 8.70 -1.13 19.00
CA SER A 303 7.25 -1.16 18.97
C SER A 303 6.71 0.02 18.21
N THR A 304 5.58 -0.17 17.54
CA THR A 304 4.84 0.87 16.85
C THR A 304 3.38 0.79 17.27
N TRP A 305 2.78 1.93 17.54
CA TRP A 305 1.34 2.10 17.68
C TRP A 305 0.87 3.23 16.78
N SER A 306 -0.16 2.98 16.00
CA SER A 306 -0.78 3.97 15.13
C SER A 306 -2.30 3.97 15.33
N THR A 307 -2.88 5.16 15.31
CA THR A 307 -4.31 5.35 15.16
C THR A 307 -4.58 6.29 13.99
N ARG A 308 -5.63 6.00 13.20
CA ARG A 308 -6.09 6.91 12.15
C ARG A 308 -7.59 6.87 11.98
N GLU A 309 -8.15 8.04 11.72
CA GLU A 309 -9.53 8.25 11.33
C GLU A 309 -9.57 8.79 9.90
N ALA A 310 -10.47 8.27 9.07
CA ALA A 310 -10.67 8.77 7.71
C ALA A 310 -12.16 8.88 7.36
N ILE A 311 -12.51 9.98 6.66
CA ILE A 311 -13.83 10.20 6.07
C ILE A 311 -13.66 10.32 4.55
N ILE A 312 -14.34 9.45 3.82
CA ILE A 312 -14.20 9.30 2.38
C ILE A 312 -15.57 9.53 1.73
N GLY A 313 -15.71 10.61 0.96
CA GLY A 313 -16.97 10.90 0.28
C GLY A 313 -17.35 9.85 -0.77
N GLN A 314 -18.64 9.74 -1.05
CA GLN A 314 -19.22 8.75 -1.95
C GLN A 314 -19.92 9.38 -3.15
N ASN A 315 -20.45 8.51 -4.01
CA ASN A 315 -21.36 8.88 -5.08
C ASN A 315 -22.65 9.46 -4.50
N PHE A 316 -23.18 10.50 -5.14
CA PHE A 316 -24.45 11.10 -4.77
C PHE A 316 -25.64 10.17 -5.05
N ARG A 317 -26.59 10.09 -4.12
CA ARG A 317 -27.88 9.42 -4.25
C ARG A 317 -28.94 10.44 -4.63
N ARG A 318 -29.43 10.32 -5.87
CA ARG A 318 -30.39 11.26 -6.43
C ARG A 318 -31.74 11.18 -5.72
N PRO A 319 -32.46 12.30 -5.55
CA PRO A 319 -33.83 12.31 -5.01
C PRO A 319 -34.79 11.39 -5.79
N ASN A 320 -34.57 11.23 -7.09
CA ASN A 320 -35.40 10.37 -7.94
C ASN A 320 -35.06 8.86 -7.88
N SER A 321 -34.17 8.42 -6.98
CA SER A 321 -33.77 7.00 -6.87
C SER A 321 -34.48 6.26 -5.74
N THR A 322 -34.55 4.93 -5.83
CA THR A 322 -35.07 4.04 -4.77
C THR A 322 -34.17 3.94 -3.54
N ASN A 323 -33.14 4.78 -3.46
CA ASN A 323 -32.11 4.80 -2.43
C ASN A 323 -32.23 6.07 -1.59
N ALA A 324 -33.19 6.93 -1.91
CA ALA A 324 -33.47 8.17 -1.21
C ALA A 324 -34.81 8.07 -0.48
N VAL A 325 -34.86 8.67 0.69
CA VAL A 325 -36.07 8.85 1.48
C VAL A 325 -36.23 10.36 1.63
N LEU A 326 -37.18 10.95 0.90
CA LEU A 326 -37.26 12.41 0.71
C LEU A 326 -37.64 13.18 1.98
N SER A 327 -38.23 12.51 2.97
CA SER A 327 -38.46 13.07 4.32
C SER A 327 -37.16 13.24 5.11
N ILE A 328 -36.12 12.45 4.82
CA ILE A 328 -34.79 12.53 5.44
C ILE A 328 -33.89 13.46 4.62
N TYR A 329 -33.81 13.21 3.30
CA TYR A 329 -32.99 13.98 2.36
C TYR A 329 -33.83 14.46 1.15
N PRO A 330 -34.50 15.61 1.26
CA PRO A 330 -35.43 16.12 0.23
C PRO A 330 -34.79 16.36 -1.14
N ASP A 331 -33.52 16.73 -1.15
CA ASP A 331 -32.76 17.07 -2.35
C ASP A 331 -31.68 16.02 -2.68
N GLY A 332 -31.77 14.82 -2.08
CA GLY A 332 -30.74 13.78 -2.20
C GLY A 332 -29.57 13.99 -1.24
N TYR A 333 -28.59 13.08 -1.30
CA TYR A 333 -27.47 13.07 -0.34
C TYR A 333 -26.24 12.37 -0.91
N ALA A 334 -25.04 12.72 -0.45
CA ALA A 334 -23.81 11.99 -0.75
C ALA A 334 -23.26 11.39 0.56
N PRO A 335 -23.35 10.07 0.75
CA PRO A 335 -22.81 9.45 1.95
C PRO A 335 -21.31 9.68 2.11
N ASN A 336 -20.82 9.48 3.33
CA ASN A 336 -19.41 9.28 3.59
C ASN A 336 -19.19 7.87 4.10
N TYR A 337 -18.08 7.28 3.70
CA TYR A 337 -17.51 6.09 4.31
C TYR A 337 -16.60 6.53 5.46
N THR A 338 -16.71 5.88 6.62
CA THR A 338 -15.88 6.16 7.80
C THR A 338 -14.98 4.98 8.12
N LEU A 339 -13.75 5.28 8.53
CA LEU A 339 -12.75 4.32 8.95
C LEU A 339 -12.09 4.82 10.23
N ASP A 340 -12.06 3.97 11.25
CA ASP A 340 -11.32 4.14 12.50
C ASP A 340 -10.41 2.91 12.64
N GLU A 341 -9.10 3.13 12.54
CA GLU A 341 -8.11 2.08 12.52
C GLU A 341 -7.10 2.25 13.64
N ASN A 342 -6.81 1.14 14.30
CA ASN A 342 -5.77 1.02 15.31
C ASN A 342 -4.83 -0.10 14.89
N ASP A 343 -3.53 0.17 14.93
CA ASP A 343 -2.48 -0.75 14.54
C ASP A 343 -1.39 -0.78 15.62
N PHE A 344 -0.93 -1.97 15.95
CA PHE A 344 0.06 -2.19 16.98
C PHE A 344 1.04 -3.29 16.55
N GLN A 345 2.33 -3.06 16.76
CA GLN A 345 3.36 -4.10 16.66
C GLN A 345 4.34 -3.97 17.82
N ILE A 346 4.81 -5.10 18.33
CA ILE A 346 5.97 -5.19 19.22
C ILE A 346 6.88 -6.32 18.76
N LEU A 347 8.18 -6.03 18.72
CA LEU A 347 9.28 -6.95 18.50
C LEU A 347 10.13 -6.94 19.77
N ALA A 348 10.45 -8.12 20.29
CA ALA A 348 11.46 -8.30 21.32
C ALA A 348 12.40 -9.44 20.89
N GLY A 349 13.69 -9.28 21.15
CA GLY A 349 14.67 -10.31 20.82
C GLY A 349 15.96 -10.18 21.60
N ILE A 350 16.78 -11.20 21.44
CA ILE A 350 18.12 -11.30 22.00
C ILE A 350 19.03 -11.89 20.93
N LYS A 351 20.16 -11.21 20.69
CA LYS A 351 21.17 -11.61 19.70
C LYS A 351 22.55 -11.65 20.35
N GLY A 352 23.46 -12.43 19.80
CA GLY A 352 24.78 -12.59 20.39
C GLY A 352 25.73 -13.43 19.56
N GLU A 353 26.90 -13.69 20.15
CA GLU A 353 27.89 -14.60 19.58
C GLU A 353 28.35 -15.60 20.66
N ALA A 354 28.39 -16.89 20.30
CA ALA A 354 28.88 -17.95 21.18
C ALA A 354 29.66 -19.00 20.36
N GLY A 355 30.91 -19.26 20.73
CA GLY A 355 31.74 -20.26 20.02
C GLY A 355 31.99 -19.94 18.54
N GLY A 356 32.05 -18.65 18.18
CA GLY A 356 32.18 -18.17 16.80
C GLY A 356 30.89 -18.28 15.98
N TRP A 357 29.76 -18.65 16.60
CA TRP A 357 28.45 -18.64 15.98
C TRP A 357 27.68 -17.39 16.41
N SER A 358 27.21 -16.61 15.46
CA SER A 358 26.20 -15.59 15.71
C SER A 358 24.83 -16.25 15.84
N TRP A 359 24.02 -15.77 16.78
CA TRP A 359 22.67 -16.25 16.98
C TRP A 359 21.72 -15.08 17.28
N ASP A 360 20.46 -15.20 16.86
CA ASP A 360 19.40 -14.23 17.10
C ASP A 360 18.08 -14.98 17.33
N LEU A 361 17.50 -14.81 18.52
CA LEU A 361 16.17 -15.29 18.89
C LEU A 361 15.24 -14.09 19.02
N SER A 362 14.10 -14.14 18.33
CA SER A 362 13.17 -13.01 18.26
C SER A 362 11.71 -13.43 18.22
N SER A 363 10.85 -12.56 18.76
CA SER A 363 9.40 -12.71 18.72
C SER A 363 8.74 -11.39 18.36
N THR A 364 7.86 -11.41 17.36
CA THR A 364 7.12 -10.24 16.89
C THR A 364 5.63 -10.52 16.93
N TYR A 365 4.86 -9.74 17.69
CA TYR A 365 3.41 -9.76 17.66
C TYR A 365 2.88 -8.47 17.04
N GLY A 366 1.89 -8.58 16.17
CA GLY A 366 1.22 -7.44 15.59
C GLY A 366 -0.27 -7.65 15.37
N GLU A 367 -1.05 -6.59 15.53
CA GLU A 367 -2.48 -6.57 15.29
C GLU A 367 -2.91 -5.26 14.61
N ASN A 368 -3.69 -5.41 13.54
CA ASN A 368 -4.38 -4.33 12.87
C ASN A 368 -5.90 -4.52 13.04
N ARG A 369 -6.59 -3.48 13.49
CA ARG A 369 -8.05 -3.47 13.68
C ARG A 369 -8.64 -2.24 12.99
N SER A 370 -9.54 -2.47 12.04
CA SER A 370 -10.28 -1.41 11.35
C SER A 370 -11.79 -1.52 11.62
N LYS A 371 -12.37 -0.51 12.25
CA LYS A 371 -13.82 -0.32 12.39
C LYS A 371 -14.30 0.58 11.25
N ASN A 372 -15.32 0.10 10.54
CA ASN A 372 -15.78 0.69 9.29
C ASN A 372 -17.26 1.05 9.37
N GLY A 373 -17.65 2.14 8.72
CA GLY A 373 -19.02 2.63 8.79
C GLY A 373 -19.38 3.60 7.68
N SER A 374 -20.52 4.25 7.85
CA SER A 374 -20.98 5.31 6.97
C SER A 374 -21.78 6.37 7.71
N THR A 375 -21.59 7.63 7.34
CA THR A 375 -22.33 8.80 7.84
C THR A 375 -22.98 9.54 6.67
N GLU A 376 -23.94 10.43 6.97
CA GLU A 376 -24.76 11.10 5.94
C GLU A 376 -25.40 10.06 5.02
N SER A 377 -25.85 8.95 5.59
CA SER A 377 -26.33 7.77 4.88
C SER A 377 -27.77 7.45 5.28
N LEU A 378 -28.31 6.36 4.76
CA LEU A 378 -29.54 5.72 5.23
C LEU A 378 -29.60 4.28 4.69
N ASN A 379 -30.48 3.47 5.28
CA ASN A 379 -31.01 2.25 4.68
C ASN A 379 -32.45 2.55 4.23
N ALA A 380 -32.63 2.75 2.92
CA ALA A 380 -33.90 3.24 2.38
C ALA A 380 -35.06 2.28 2.62
N SER A 381 -34.78 0.98 2.75
CA SER A 381 -35.78 -0.03 3.08
C SER A 381 -36.42 0.14 4.46
N LEU A 382 -35.84 0.95 5.35
CA LEU A 382 -36.39 1.29 6.67
C LEU A 382 -37.29 2.54 6.64
N GLY A 383 -37.39 3.24 5.51
CA GLY A 383 -38.15 4.49 5.39
C GLY A 383 -37.68 5.57 6.37
N ASP A 384 -38.63 6.29 6.97
CA ASP A 384 -38.38 7.39 7.91
C ASP A 384 -37.69 6.94 9.22
N ALA A 385 -37.72 5.64 9.53
CA ALA A 385 -37.08 5.09 10.72
C ALA A 385 -35.57 4.83 10.53
N SER A 386 -35.03 5.04 9.32
CA SER A 386 -33.61 4.78 9.06
C SER A 386 -32.71 5.68 9.91
N PRO A 387 -31.66 5.12 10.56
CA PRO A 387 -30.52 5.90 11.03
C PRO A 387 -29.83 6.63 9.87
N THR A 388 -29.07 7.69 10.20
CA THR A 388 -28.24 8.43 9.24
C THR A 388 -26.73 8.18 9.41
N GLU A 389 -26.38 7.31 10.35
CA GLU A 389 -25.03 6.82 10.63
C GLU A 389 -25.11 5.32 10.94
N PHE A 390 -24.13 4.56 10.44
CA PHE A 390 -24.04 3.11 10.61
C PHE A 390 -22.61 2.70 10.93
N TRP A 391 -22.43 1.85 11.93
CA TRP A 391 -21.28 0.96 11.99
C TRP A 391 -21.58 -0.26 11.12
N THR A 392 -20.80 -0.53 10.07
CA THR A 392 -21.14 -1.58 9.10
C THR A 392 -20.36 -2.87 9.31
N PHE A 393 -19.09 -2.80 9.69
CA PHE A 393 -18.31 -3.98 10.08
C PHE A 393 -17.02 -3.61 10.83
N THR A 394 -16.37 -4.62 11.42
CA THR A 394 -14.97 -4.53 11.89
C THR A 394 -14.14 -5.62 11.23
N ALA A 395 -12.95 -5.30 10.75
CA ALA A 395 -11.93 -6.27 10.32
C ALA A 395 -10.76 -6.28 11.30
N LYS A 396 -10.18 -7.46 11.54
CA LYS A 396 -9.01 -7.67 12.39
C LYS A 396 -8.04 -8.64 11.72
N PHE A 397 -6.76 -8.30 11.76
CA PHE A 397 -5.67 -9.21 11.40
C PHE A 397 -4.64 -9.20 12.51
N ALA A 398 -4.23 -10.38 12.97
CA ALA A 398 -3.15 -10.54 13.94
C ALA A 398 -2.12 -11.54 13.42
N GLN A 399 -0.85 -11.29 13.72
CA GLN A 399 0.26 -12.14 13.34
C GLN A 399 1.25 -12.23 14.49
N TRP A 400 1.72 -13.44 14.79
CA TRP A 400 2.76 -13.70 15.77
C TRP A 400 3.86 -14.55 15.14
N THR A 401 5.05 -13.99 15.00
CA THR A 401 6.20 -14.62 14.34
C THR A 401 7.33 -14.81 15.34
N ASN A 402 7.93 -16.00 15.39
CA ASN A 402 9.03 -16.36 16.26
C ASN A 402 10.17 -16.94 15.42
N ASN A 403 11.36 -16.36 15.50
CA ASN A 403 12.50 -16.71 14.65
C ASN A 403 13.72 -17.05 15.49
N LEU A 404 14.42 -18.11 15.10
CA LEU A 404 15.77 -18.43 15.52
C LEU A 404 16.68 -18.43 14.29
N ASP A 405 17.63 -17.52 14.26
CA ASP A 405 18.65 -17.37 13.22
C ASP A 405 20.03 -17.73 13.80
N ILE A 406 20.80 -18.54 13.09
CA ILE A 406 22.16 -18.94 13.48
C ILE A 406 23.07 -18.82 12.27
N SER A 407 24.26 -18.25 12.43
CA SER A 407 25.24 -18.12 11.34
C SER A 407 26.69 -18.20 11.80
N LYS A 408 27.57 -18.61 10.88
CA LYS A 408 29.02 -18.68 11.09
C LYS A 408 29.80 -18.65 9.78
N GLY A 409 30.98 -18.04 9.81
CA GLY A 409 32.02 -18.25 8.80
C GLY A 409 32.90 -19.44 9.17
N VAL A 410 33.08 -20.38 8.24
CA VAL A 410 33.94 -21.56 8.40
C VAL A 410 35.03 -21.52 7.34
N ASP A 411 36.29 -21.45 7.76
CA ASP A 411 37.41 -21.58 6.84
C ASP A 411 37.52 -23.04 6.36
N ILE A 412 37.35 -23.23 5.07
CA ILE A 412 37.45 -24.52 4.39
C ILE A 412 38.46 -24.49 3.23
N GLY A 413 39.36 -23.49 3.21
CA GLY A 413 40.38 -23.32 2.15
C GLY A 413 39.89 -22.67 0.86
N LEU A 414 38.75 -21.97 0.91
CA LEU A 414 38.25 -21.11 -0.18
C LEU A 414 38.88 -19.70 -0.12
N ALA A 415 38.57 -18.84 -1.10
CA ALA A 415 39.11 -17.48 -1.15
C ALA A 415 38.59 -16.58 0.00
N GLU A 416 37.38 -16.84 0.48
CA GLU A 416 36.82 -16.31 1.72
C GLU A 416 36.20 -17.47 2.52
N PRO A 417 36.08 -17.38 3.87
CA PRO A 417 35.40 -18.38 4.67
C PRO A 417 34.00 -18.70 4.13
N LEU A 418 33.64 -19.99 4.07
CA LEU A 418 32.28 -20.44 3.76
C LEU A 418 31.34 -19.88 4.81
N LYS A 419 30.34 -19.14 4.35
CA LYS A 419 29.31 -18.57 5.20
C LYS A 419 28.14 -19.52 5.26
N ILE A 420 27.78 -19.94 6.46
CA ILE A 420 26.66 -20.84 6.71
C ILE A 420 25.67 -20.10 7.60
N SER A 421 24.43 -20.01 7.16
CA SER A 421 23.31 -19.51 7.95
C SER A 421 22.18 -20.52 7.91
N PHE A 422 21.53 -20.78 9.04
CA PHE A 422 20.34 -21.61 9.11
C PHE A 422 19.44 -21.14 10.23
N GLY A 423 18.18 -21.57 10.20
CA GLY A 423 17.23 -21.15 11.22
C GLY A 423 15.87 -21.81 11.10
N ALA A 424 15.02 -21.42 12.04
CA ALA A 424 13.64 -21.86 12.12
C ALA A 424 12.72 -20.66 12.34
N GLU A 425 11.52 -20.71 11.75
CA GLU A 425 10.48 -19.70 11.91
C GLU A 425 9.15 -20.39 12.23
N HIS A 426 8.45 -19.89 13.23
CA HIS A 426 7.07 -20.23 13.53
C HIS A 426 6.20 -18.98 13.35
N ARG A 427 5.09 -19.10 12.63
CA ARG A 427 4.14 -18.00 12.42
C ARG A 427 2.71 -18.44 12.70
N TYR A 428 2.04 -17.75 13.61
CA TYR A 428 0.60 -17.83 13.81
C TYR A 428 -0.08 -16.61 13.19
N GLU A 429 -1.14 -16.83 12.41
CA GLU A 429 -1.95 -15.77 11.80
C GLU A 429 -3.43 -15.94 12.19
N ARG A 430 -4.13 -14.83 12.37
CA ARG A 430 -5.58 -14.82 12.61
C ARG A 430 -6.23 -13.67 11.84
N PHE A 431 -7.31 -13.98 11.14
CA PHE A 431 -8.16 -12.98 10.51
C PHE A 431 -9.60 -13.10 11.02
N GLN A 432 -10.25 -11.97 11.28
CA GLN A 432 -11.63 -11.93 11.75
C GLN A 432 -12.39 -10.76 11.13
N THR A 433 -13.62 -11.01 10.69
CA THR A 433 -14.60 -9.98 10.34
C THR A 433 -15.81 -10.09 11.25
N ILE A 434 -16.35 -8.95 11.68
CA ILE A 434 -17.47 -8.85 12.62
C ILE A 434 -18.53 -7.94 11.99
N ALA A 435 -19.76 -8.42 11.90
CA ALA A 435 -20.90 -7.64 11.40
C ALA A 435 -21.18 -6.44 12.33
N GLY A 436 -21.57 -5.32 11.74
CA GLY A 436 -21.94 -4.11 12.47
C GLY A 436 -23.42 -4.07 12.87
N ASP A 437 -23.99 -2.87 12.84
CA ASP A 437 -25.37 -2.58 13.21
C ASP A 437 -26.38 -3.35 12.32
N PRO A 438 -27.38 -4.04 12.89
CA PRO A 438 -28.40 -4.75 12.12
C PRO A 438 -29.16 -3.90 11.11
N GLU A 439 -29.42 -2.65 11.46
CA GLU A 439 -30.09 -1.66 10.62
C GLU A 439 -29.31 -1.37 9.32
N ALA A 440 -27.99 -1.66 9.28
CA ALA A 440 -27.19 -1.50 8.08
C ALA A 440 -27.48 -2.54 7.00
N TYR A 441 -28.05 -3.70 7.34
CA TYR A 441 -28.42 -4.77 6.40
C TYR A 441 -29.88 -5.22 6.50
N ALA A 442 -30.65 -4.70 7.44
CA ALA A 442 -32.07 -5.01 7.58
C ALA A 442 -32.85 -4.70 6.30
N ASN A 443 -33.85 -5.53 6.01
CA ASN A 443 -34.86 -5.24 5.00
C ASN A 443 -36.15 -4.79 5.70
N GLY A 444 -36.42 -3.48 5.70
CA GLY A 444 -37.63 -2.94 6.33
C GLY A 444 -38.90 -3.01 5.48
N LEU A 445 -38.81 -3.57 4.26
CA LEU A 445 -39.94 -3.72 3.32
C LEU A 445 -40.65 -2.40 2.98
N TYR A 446 -40.00 -1.25 3.17
CA TYR A 446 -40.59 0.05 2.87
C TYR A 446 -40.94 0.16 1.38
N GLN A 447 -42.20 0.51 1.13
CA GLN A 447 -42.70 0.90 -0.18
C GLN A 447 -42.98 2.39 -0.20
N TYR A 448 -42.64 3.04 -1.31
CA TYR A 448 -42.94 4.46 -1.47
C TYR A 448 -44.46 4.69 -1.50
N PRO A 449 -44.96 5.70 -0.76
CA PRO A 449 -46.39 5.92 -0.59
C PRO A 449 -47.07 6.39 -1.89
N ALA A 450 -48.38 6.17 -1.96
CA ALA A 450 -49.23 6.66 -3.05
C ALA A 450 -49.10 8.18 -3.21
N GLY A 451 -49.18 8.67 -4.46
CA GLY A 451 -48.99 10.10 -4.77
C GLY A 451 -47.54 10.54 -4.91
N THR A 452 -46.55 9.64 -4.74
CA THR A 452 -45.14 9.89 -5.08
C THR A 452 -44.77 9.25 -6.43
N PRO A 453 -43.77 9.77 -7.15
CA PRO A 453 -43.34 9.18 -8.43
C PRO A 453 -42.82 7.72 -8.34
N LEU A 454 -42.47 7.25 -7.14
CA LEU A 454 -42.01 5.88 -6.87
C LEU A 454 -43.10 4.99 -6.26
N ALA A 455 -44.34 5.45 -6.18
CA ALA A 455 -45.44 4.77 -5.48
C ALA A 455 -45.50 3.24 -5.77
N GLY A 456 -45.57 2.45 -4.71
CA GLY A 456 -45.64 0.98 -4.78
C GLY A 456 -44.32 0.26 -5.06
N ARG A 457 -43.23 0.97 -5.36
CA ARG A 457 -41.89 0.38 -5.49
C ARG A 457 -41.27 0.17 -4.11
N TYR A 458 -40.53 -0.92 -3.95
CA TYR A 458 -39.71 -1.14 -2.76
C TYR A 458 -38.44 -0.28 -2.78
N ALA A 459 -38.06 0.23 -1.61
CA ALA A 459 -36.82 0.93 -1.43
C ALA A 459 -35.62 -0.03 -1.31
N THR A 460 -34.44 0.50 -1.60
CA THR A 460 -33.18 -0.27 -1.65
C THR A 460 -32.77 -0.72 -0.25
N ILE A 461 -32.38 -1.99 -0.14
CA ILE A 461 -31.96 -2.61 1.11
C ILE A 461 -30.51 -2.22 1.45
N GLY A 462 -30.26 -1.94 2.71
CA GLY A 462 -28.92 -1.75 3.28
C GLY A 462 -28.40 -0.32 3.23
N ALA A 463 -27.45 -0.04 4.12
CA ALA A 463 -26.79 1.26 4.26
C ALA A 463 -26.10 1.68 2.95
N GLN A 464 -26.30 2.93 2.55
CA GLN A 464 -25.76 3.45 1.30
C GLN A 464 -24.34 4.00 1.45
N GLY A 465 -23.51 3.85 0.41
CA GLY A 465 -22.13 4.36 0.44
C GLY A 465 -21.20 3.60 1.40
N ALA A 466 -21.60 2.38 1.77
CA ALA A 466 -20.87 1.52 2.69
C ALA A 466 -20.74 0.10 2.13
N ILE A 467 -19.73 -0.62 2.63
CA ILE A 467 -19.69 -2.08 2.54
C ILE A 467 -20.31 -2.63 3.81
N VAL A 468 -21.25 -3.58 3.66
CA VAL A 468 -21.99 -4.16 4.76
C VAL A 468 -21.67 -5.64 4.87
N LEU A 469 -21.45 -6.07 6.10
CA LEU A 469 -21.20 -7.46 6.43
C LEU A 469 -22.41 -7.97 7.21
N THR A 470 -23.12 -8.95 6.66
CA THR A 470 -24.18 -9.66 7.41
C THR A 470 -23.55 -10.65 8.40
N PRO A 471 -24.29 -11.14 9.40
CA PRO A 471 -23.79 -12.20 10.28
C PRO A 471 -23.32 -13.46 9.53
N GLU A 472 -23.94 -13.76 8.39
CA GLU A 472 -23.57 -14.88 7.51
C GLU A 472 -22.25 -14.65 6.77
N ASP A 473 -21.94 -13.39 6.44
CA ASP A 473 -20.69 -13.01 5.77
C ASP A 473 -19.49 -12.99 6.75
N ALA A 474 -19.75 -12.98 8.07
CA ALA A 474 -18.71 -12.92 9.09
C ALA A 474 -17.76 -14.14 9.04
N ALA A 475 -16.52 -13.91 9.46
CA ALA A 475 -15.45 -14.90 9.35
C ALA A 475 -14.53 -14.85 10.56
N LYS A 476 -14.00 -16.01 10.94
CA LYS A 476 -12.87 -16.11 11.86
C LYS A 476 -12.01 -17.30 11.45
N LEU A 477 -10.83 -17.02 10.92
CA LEU A 477 -9.86 -18.03 10.49
C LEU A 477 -8.54 -17.82 11.22
N SER A 478 -7.80 -18.91 11.45
CA SER A 478 -6.44 -18.89 11.95
C SER A 478 -5.63 -20.03 11.35
N ARG A 479 -4.30 -19.85 11.30
CA ARG A 479 -3.36 -20.88 10.84
C ARG A 479 -2.02 -20.76 11.54
N ASN A 480 -1.27 -21.85 11.54
CA ASN A 480 0.15 -21.91 11.88
C ASN A 480 0.98 -22.25 10.64
N SER A 481 2.18 -21.69 10.58
CA SER A 481 3.23 -22.05 9.64
C SER A 481 4.53 -22.33 10.39
N TYR A 482 5.22 -23.39 9.99
CA TYR A 482 6.53 -23.78 10.51
C TYR A 482 7.51 -23.87 9.35
N ALA A 483 8.65 -23.20 9.47
CA ALA A 483 9.68 -23.21 8.44
C ALA A 483 11.06 -23.54 9.01
N ALA A 484 11.87 -24.19 8.18
CA ALA A 484 13.30 -24.36 8.36
C ALA A 484 14.03 -23.94 7.09
N TYR A 485 15.18 -23.29 7.24
CA TYR A 485 15.95 -22.78 6.11
C TYR A 485 17.45 -22.88 6.33
N VAL A 486 18.17 -22.88 5.21
CA VAL A 486 19.62 -22.84 5.13
C VAL A 486 20.04 -21.90 4.00
N ASP A 487 21.09 -21.13 4.22
CA ASP A 487 21.73 -20.24 3.25
C ASP A 487 23.25 -20.45 3.34
N LEU A 488 23.88 -20.61 2.18
CA LEU A 488 25.32 -20.82 2.02
C LEU A 488 25.87 -19.75 1.09
N GLY A 489 26.89 -19.02 1.55
CA GLY A 489 27.63 -18.06 0.73
C GLY A 489 29.10 -18.49 0.63
N LEU A 490 29.61 -18.64 -0.58
CA LEU A 490 31.00 -19.05 -0.78
C LEU A 490 31.68 -18.29 -1.91
N ASN A 491 33.00 -18.12 -1.77
CA ASN A 491 33.86 -17.55 -2.80
C ASN A 491 34.85 -18.62 -3.27
N PRO A 492 34.53 -19.42 -4.30
CA PRO A 492 35.40 -20.50 -4.76
C PRO A 492 36.81 -20.02 -5.14
N VAL A 493 36.88 -18.83 -5.74
CA VAL A 493 38.10 -18.11 -6.11
C VAL A 493 37.90 -16.62 -5.79
N PRO A 494 38.98 -15.81 -5.71
CA PRO A 494 38.84 -14.38 -5.56
C PRO A 494 37.93 -13.81 -6.65
N ARG A 495 37.10 -12.82 -6.29
CA ARG A 495 36.15 -12.13 -7.19
C ARG A 495 34.96 -12.94 -7.71
N TRP A 496 34.82 -14.21 -7.34
CA TRP A 496 33.63 -15.00 -7.65
C TRP A 496 32.85 -15.32 -6.38
N PHE A 497 31.62 -14.83 -6.28
CA PHE A 497 30.68 -15.16 -5.21
C PHE A 497 29.56 -16.08 -5.73
N ILE A 498 29.22 -17.11 -4.95
CA ILE A 498 28.07 -17.98 -5.15
C ILE A 498 27.24 -18.01 -3.86
N GLY A 499 25.93 -17.87 -4.01
CA GLY A 499 24.94 -18.03 -2.94
C GLY A 499 23.95 -19.15 -3.26
N LEU A 500 23.68 -20.00 -2.27
CA LEU A 500 22.69 -21.08 -2.32
C LEU A 500 21.76 -20.93 -1.13
N ALA A 501 20.45 -20.87 -1.34
CA ALA A 501 19.48 -20.87 -0.24
C ALA A 501 18.38 -21.90 -0.48
N GLY A 502 17.90 -22.52 0.60
CA GLY A 502 16.81 -23.48 0.61
C GLY A 502 15.90 -23.27 1.82
N ARG A 503 14.60 -23.42 1.62
CA ARG A 503 13.58 -23.30 2.68
C ARG A 503 12.44 -24.29 2.47
N ALA A 504 12.10 -25.01 3.53
CA ALA A 504 10.90 -25.81 3.63
C ALA A 504 9.93 -25.14 4.60
N GLU A 505 8.65 -25.10 4.26
CA GLU A 505 7.61 -24.48 5.09
C GLU A 505 6.31 -25.28 5.03
N HIS A 506 5.72 -25.57 6.20
CA HIS A 506 4.49 -26.34 6.39
C HIS A 506 3.40 -25.45 6.98
N TYR A 507 2.25 -25.38 6.32
CA TYR A 507 1.03 -24.74 6.82
C TYR A 507 0.02 -25.77 7.31
N ASP A 508 -0.68 -25.48 8.40
CA ASP A 508 -1.75 -26.34 8.94
C ASP A 508 -3.13 -26.16 8.25
N ASP A 509 -3.16 -25.41 7.13
CA ASP A 509 -4.34 -25.17 6.30
C ASP A 509 -4.16 -25.69 4.85
N SER A 510 -5.05 -25.28 3.93
CA SER A 510 -5.01 -25.70 2.53
C SER A 510 -3.78 -25.23 1.75
N ALA A 511 -2.94 -24.36 2.32
CA ALA A 511 -1.67 -23.97 1.70
C ALA A 511 -0.64 -25.12 1.71
N GLY A 512 -0.70 -26.01 2.69
CA GLY A 512 0.14 -27.22 2.77
C GLY A 512 1.64 -26.96 2.78
N ASP A 513 2.40 -27.92 2.23
CA ASP A 513 3.87 -27.91 2.21
C ASP A 513 4.45 -27.17 1.01
N THR A 514 5.54 -26.44 1.23
CA THR A 514 6.26 -25.72 0.18
C THR A 514 7.77 -25.91 0.29
N LEU A 515 8.45 -25.92 -0.86
CA LEU A 515 9.90 -26.01 -0.96
C LEU A 515 10.41 -24.94 -1.92
N ASN A 516 11.32 -24.10 -1.43
CA ASN A 516 11.86 -22.98 -2.17
C ASN A 516 13.38 -23.03 -2.18
N GLY A 517 13.97 -22.64 -3.30
CA GLY A 517 15.38 -22.65 -3.57
C GLY A 517 15.81 -21.39 -4.32
N LYS A 518 17.04 -20.96 -4.07
CA LYS A 518 17.66 -19.82 -4.74
C LYS A 518 19.13 -20.13 -5.02
N PHE A 519 19.54 -19.85 -6.25
CA PHE A 519 20.93 -19.79 -6.65
C PHE A 519 21.24 -18.38 -7.13
N THR A 520 22.28 -17.78 -6.59
CA THR A 520 22.77 -16.46 -6.96
C THR A 520 24.26 -16.53 -7.24
N THR A 521 24.75 -15.79 -8.23
CA THR A 521 26.18 -15.67 -8.53
C THR A 521 26.54 -14.24 -8.88
N ARG A 522 27.77 -13.84 -8.53
CA ARG A 522 28.38 -12.58 -8.94
C ARG A 522 29.84 -12.80 -9.27
N TYR A 523 30.30 -12.29 -10.40
CA TYR A 523 31.70 -12.29 -10.78
C TYR A 523 32.17 -10.85 -11.03
N ASP A 524 33.14 -10.40 -10.24
CA ASP A 524 33.79 -9.10 -10.40
C ASP A 524 34.97 -9.25 -11.38
N PHE A 525 34.76 -8.88 -12.65
CA PHE A 525 35.83 -8.94 -13.66
C PHE A 525 36.96 -7.96 -13.37
N THR A 526 36.59 -6.80 -12.81
CA THR A 526 37.48 -5.76 -12.32
C THR A 526 36.85 -5.14 -11.07
N ASP A 527 37.59 -4.27 -10.37
CA ASP A 527 37.06 -3.54 -9.19
C ASP A 527 36.00 -2.46 -9.57
N HIS A 528 35.76 -2.31 -10.88
CA HIS A 528 34.86 -1.36 -11.51
C HIS A 528 33.71 -2.01 -12.26
N PHE A 529 33.79 -3.30 -12.61
CA PHE A 529 32.78 -3.98 -13.44
C PHE A 529 32.52 -5.40 -12.95
N ALA A 530 31.24 -5.71 -12.75
CA ALA A 530 30.81 -7.02 -12.32
C ALA A 530 29.52 -7.44 -13.01
N ILE A 531 29.35 -8.75 -13.18
CA ILE A 531 28.12 -9.37 -13.64
C ILE A 531 27.52 -10.20 -12.52
N ARG A 532 26.20 -10.17 -12.40
CA ARG A 532 25.43 -10.96 -11.45
C ARG A 532 24.26 -11.66 -12.11
N GLY A 533 23.81 -12.76 -11.50
CA GLY A 533 22.65 -13.50 -11.96
C GLY A 533 21.99 -14.28 -10.82
N THR A 534 20.67 -14.47 -10.92
CA THR A 534 19.90 -15.26 -9.97
C THR A 534 18.85 -16.11 -10.68
N ILE A 535 18.64 -17.32 -10.17
CA ILE A 535 17.49 -18.17 -10.43
C ILE A 535 16.87 -18.56 -9.10
N SER A 536 15.56 -18.41 -8.97
CA SER A 536 14.84 -18.81 -7.76
C SER A 536 13.41 -19.22 -8.06
N ASN A 537 12.83 -20.02 -7.18
CA ASN A 537 11.39 -20.20 -7.09
C ASN A 537 10.87 -19.59 -5.79
N GLY A 538 9.56 -19.41 -5.72
CA GLY A 538 8.89 -18.88 -4.54
C GLY A 538 7.42 -19.24 -4.54
N PHE A 539 6.73 -18.92 -3.47
CA PHE A 539 5.30 -19.12 -3.35
C PHE A 539 4.65 -17.99 -2.55
N ARG A 540 3.34 -17.92 -2.64
CA ARG A 540 2.49 -17.13 -1.76
C ARG A 540 1.31 -17.97 -1.33
N ALA A 541 1.19 -18.23 -0.03
CA ALA A 541 0.00 -18.87 0.52
C ALA A 541 -1.23 -17.94 0.34
N PRO A 542 -2.45 -18.45 0.09
CA PRO A 542 -3.65 -17.63 0.13
C PRO A 542 -3.71 -16.90 1.47
N SER A 543 -3.98 -15.59 1.49
CA SER A 543 -4.10 -14.92 2.78
C SER A 543 -5.38 -15.34 3.48
N LEU A 544 -5.39 -15.36 4.82
CA LEU A 544 -6.61 -15.67 5.57
C LEU A 544 -7.76 -14.71 5.21
N ALA A 545 -7.43 -13.44 4.90
CA ALA A 545 -8.42 -12.47 4.46
C ALA A 545 -9.03 -12.82 3.09
N GLN A 546 -8.23 -13.34 2.14
CA GLN A 546 -8.73 -13.85 0.86
C GLN A 546 -9.65 -15.05 1.04
N SER A 547 -9.23 -16.03 1.84
CA SER A 547 -10.02 -17.25 2.11
C SER A 547 -11.32 -16.95 2.86
N ALA A 548 -11.31 -15.93 3.74
CA ALA A 548 -12.46 -15.52 4.52
C ALA A 548 -13.42 -14.57 3.79
N PHE A 549 -13.02 -13.98 2.66
CA PHE A 549 -13.70 -12.83 2.10
C PHE A 549 -15.15 -13.13 1.69
N ALA A 550 -16.09 -12.45 2.34
CA ALA A 550 -17.49 -12.40 1.96
C ALA A 550 -18.04 -11.00 2.25
N GLN A 551 -18.98 -10.54 1.42
CA GLN A 551 -19.69 -9.27 1.65
C GLN A 551 -20.98 -9.22 0.84
N THR A 552 -21.92 -8.42 1.34
CA THR A 552 -23.17 -8.10 0.65
C THR A 552 -23.19 -6.60 0.33
N SER A 553 -23.51 -6.26 -0.93
CA SER A 553 -23.52 -4.87 -1.40
C SER A 553 -24.57 -4.67 -2.50
N ASN A 554 -24.86 -3.42 -2.84
CA ASN A 554 -25.73 -3.08 -3.96
C ASN A 554 -24.91 -2.71 -5.19
N GLN A 555 -25.28 -3.23 -6.36
CA GLN A 555 -24.71 -2.85 -7.64
C GLN A 555 -25.77 -2.35 -8.61
N TYR A 556 -25.33 -1.55 -9.57
CA TYR A 556 -26.17 -1.12 -10.68
C TYR A 556 -26.08 -2.13 -11.83
N THR A 557 -27.22 -2.43 -12.42
CA THR A 557 -27.32 -3.04 -13.74
C THR A 557 -28.22 -2.17 -14.62
N THR A 558 -28.09 -2.28 -15.93
CA THR A 558 -28.96 -1.58 -16.87
C THR A 558 -29.85 -2.60 -17.56
N VAL A 559 -31.15 -2.50 -17.32
CA VAL A 559 -32.17 -3.35 -17.97
C VAL A 559 -33.02 -2.43 -18.84
N ASN A 560 -33.03 -2.67 -20.16
CA ASN A 560 -33.79 -1.86 -21.13
C ASN A 560 -33.51 -0.34 -21.04
N GLY A 561 -32.25 0.03 -20.82
CA GLY A 561 -31.83 1.43 -20.70
C GLY A 561 -32.13 2.10 -19.35
N VAL A 562 -32.71 1.37 -18.39
CA VAL A 562 -33.01 1.86 -17.03
C VAL A 562 -32.01 1.25 -16.03
N GLN A 563 -31.35 2.11 -15.25
CA GLN A 563 -30.50 1.65 -14.15
C GLN A 563 -31.37 1.08 -13.02
N THR A 564 -31.12 -0.17 -12.67
CA THR A 564 -31.78 -0.90 -11.58
C THR A 564 -30.72 -1.40 -10.61
N PHE A 565 -31.03 -1.43 -9.32
CA PHE A 565 -30.15 -2.01 -8.34
C PHE A 565 -30.40 -3.50 -8.18
N ILE A 566 -29.32 -4.26 -8.12
CA ILE A 566 -29.33 -5.68 -7.77
C ILE A 566 -28.40 -5.92 -6.60
N THR A 567 -28.73 -6.92 -5.78
CA THR A 567 -27.88 -7.36 -4.69
C THR A 567 -26.67 -8.12 -5.26
N ALA A 568 -25.48 -7.67 -4.91
CA ALA A 568 -24.23 -8.30 -5.26
C ALA A 568 -23.62 -8.98 -4.02
N LYS A 569 -23.29 -10.26 -4.15
CA LYS A 569 -22.64 -11.05 -3.10
C LYS A 569 -21.24 -11.46 -3.52
N SER A 570 -20.26 -11.13 -2.69
CA SER A 570 -18.97 -11.81 -2.75
C SER A 570 -19.03 -12.97 -1.77
N VAL A 571 -18.75 -14.18 -2.25
CA VAL A 571 -18.89 -15.42 -1.48
C VAL A 571 -17.56 -16.16 -1.42
N ARG A 572 -17.49 -17.17 -0.56
CA ARG A 572 -16.29 -18.00 -0.34
C ARG A 572 -16.64 -19.50 -0.40
N PRO A 573 -15.65 -20.38 -0.63
CA PRO A 573 -15.83 -21.82 -0.54
C PRO A 573 -16.39 -22.25 0.83
N GLY A 574 -17.21 -23.30 0.85
CA GLY A 574 -17.88 -23.78 2.06
C GLY A 574 -19.10 -22.95 2.47
N THR A 575 -19.58 -22.05 1.59
CA THR A 575 -20.86 -21.36 1.76
C THR A 575 -21.85 -21.86 0.71
N PRO A 576 -23.15 -21.97 1.02
CA PRO A 576 -24.13 -22.55 0.09
C PRO A 576 -24.14 -21.94 -1.32
N ILE A 577 -24.05 -20.61 -1.43
CA ILE A 577 -23.98 -19.93 -2.74
C ILE A 577 -22.62 -20.16 -3.43
N GLY A 578 -21.52 -20.12 -2.66
CA GLY A 578 -20.18 -20.36 -3.21
C GLY A 578 -20.05 -21.76 -3.79
N ASP A 579 -20.50 -22.77 -3.05
CA ASP A 579 -20.41 -24.18 -3.46
C ASP A 579 -21.34 -24.45 -4.66
N ALA A 580 -22.56 -23.88 -4.67
CA ALA A 580 -23.48 -24.00 -5.80
C ALA A 580 -22.92 -23.45 -7.13
N LEU A 581 -22.02 -22.46 -7.05
CA LEU A 581 -21.38 -21.85 -8.21
C LEU A 581 -19.95 -22.36 -8.45
N GLY A 582 -19.50 -23.39 -7.71
CA GLY A 582 -18.21 -24.03 -7.92
C GLY A 582 -17.00 -23.29 -7.34
N ALA A 583 -17.18 -22.47 -6.30
CA ALA A 583 -16.06 -21.89 -5.55
C ALA A 583 -15.27 -23.00 -4.83
N LYS A 584 -13.94 -22.99 -4.95
CA LYS A 584 -13.05 -24.00 -4.36
C LYS A 584 -12.03 -23.37 -3.42
N ALA A 585 -11.57 -24.15 -2.45
CA ALA A 585 -10.49 -23.74 -1.55
C ALA A 585 -9.27 -23.27 -2.35
N LEU A 586 -8.71 -22.13 -1.95
CA LEU A 586 -7.58 -21.51 -2.64
C LEU A 586 -6.31 -22.31 -2.39
N THR A 587 -5.50 -22.48 -3.43
CA THR A 587 -4.16 -23.08 -3.35
C THR A 587 -3.08 -22.00 -3.42
N PRO A 588 -1.84 -22.28 -2.96
CA PRO A 588 -0.74 -21.32 -3.07
C PRO A 588 -0.44 -20.91 -4.52
N GLU A 589 -0.12 -19.63 -4.70
CA GLU A 589 0.47 -19.14 -5.95
C GLU A 589 1.94 -19.57 -6.00
N LYS A 590 2.43 -20.00 -7.17
CA LYS A 590 3.83 -20.42 -7.35
C LYS A 590 4.54 -19.51 -8.32
N SER A 591 5.80 -19.21 -8.04
CA SER A 591 6.61 -18.33 -8.86
C SER A 591 7.94 -18.93 -9.26
N PHE A 592 8.41 -18.51 -10.43
CA PHE A 592 9.74 -18.77 -10.92
C PHE A 592 10.37 -17.47 -11.43
N ASN A 593 11.54 -17.14 -10.91
CA ASN A 593 12.27 -15.90 -11.13
C ASN A 593 13.62 -16.19 -11.79
N LEU A 594 13.94 -15.39 -12.80
CA LEU A 594 15.25 -15.36 -13.45
C LEU A 594 15.69 -13.90 -13.57
N SER A 595 16.91 -13.59 -13.14
CA SER A 595 17.49 -12.25 -13.29
C SER A 595 18.97 -12.32 -13.70
N ALA A 596 19.40 -11.33 -14.47
CA ALA A 596 20.78 -11.12 -14.85
C ALA A 596 21.05 -9.62 -14.95
N GLY A 597 22.21 -9.19 -14.50
CA GLY A 597 22.55 -7.77 -14.48
C GLY A 597 24.05 -7.52 -14.39
N PHE A 598 24.42 -6.26 -14.51
CA PHE A 598 25.79 -5.81 -14.31
C PHE A 598 25.83 -4.51 -13.51
N THR A 599 26.95 -4.32 -12.83
CA THR A 599 27.27 -3.07 -12.15
C THR A 599 28.54 -2.49 -12.73
N TYR A 600 28.58 -1.18 -12.93
CA TYR A 600 29.75 -0.44 -13.34
C TYR A 600 30.00 0.75 -12.42
N ARG A 601 31.25 0.98 -12.04
CA ARG A 601 31.67 2.07 -11.17
C ARG A 601 32.91 2.74 -11.73
N LEU A 602 32.93 4.07 -11.79
CA LEU A 602 34.10 4.85 -12.16
C LEU A 602 34.47 5.83 -11.02
N GLY A 603 35.49 5.46 -10.26
CA GLY A 603 35.84 6.15 -9.01
C GLY A 603 34.66 6.19 -8.04
N THR A 604 34.59 7.25 -7.23
CA THR A 604 33.45 7.51 -6.31
C THR A 604 32.33 8.33 -6.98
N ARG A 605 32.54 8.78 -8.23
CA ARG A 605 31.67 9.77 -8.87
C ARG A 605 30.55 9.17 -9.68
N PHE A 606 30.77 8.01 -10.30
CA PHE A 606 29.77 7.40 -11.18
C PHE A 606 29.51 5.96 -10.79
N ASN A 607 28.22 5.63 -10.67
CA ASN A 607 27.76 4.25 -10.55
C ASN A 607 26.61 3.99 -11.53
N LEU A 608 26.55 2.77 -12.02
CA LEU A 608 25.51 2.26 -12.92
C LEU A 608 25.18 0.83 -12.52
N SER A 609 23.90 0.52 -12.41
CA SER A 609 23.37 -0.84 -12.27
C SER A 609 22.33 -1.05 -13.36
N VAL A 610 22.41 -2.18 -14.07
CA VAL A 610 21.39 -2.58 -15.05
C VAL A 610 21.01 -4.04 -14.79
N ASP A 611 19.72 -4.31 -14.64
CA ASP A 611 19.20 -5.63 -14.29
C ASP A 611 17.99 -5.98 -15.16
N ALA A 612 18.05 -7.10 -15.86
CA ALA A 612 16.95 -7.68 -16.60
C ALA A 612 16.34 -8.84 -15.80
N TYR A 613 15.02 -9.00 -15.86
CA TYR A 613 14.32 -10.03 -15.11
C TYR A 613 13.13 -10.62 -15.87
N GLN A 614 12.79 -11.85 -15.49
CA GLN A 614 11.54 -12.52 -15.82
C GLN A 614 10.95 -13.17 -14.58
N ILE A 615 9.67 -12.91 -14.33
CA ILE A 615 8.89 -13.51 -13.25
C ILE A 615 7.72 -14.26 -13.89
N LYS A 616 7.59 -15.56 -13.63
CA LYS A 616 6.37 -16.34 -13.91
C LYS A 616 5.64 -16.52 -12.59
N LEU A 617 4.32 -16.37 -12.61
CA LEU A 617 3.45 -16.60 -11.47
C LEU A 617 2.27 -17.44 -11.94
N ASP A 618 2.22 -18.67 -11.46
CA ASP A 618 1.22 -19.67 -11.79
C ASP A 618 0.19 -19.76 -10.66
N ASP A 619 -1.05 -20.10 -11.03
CA ASP A 619 -2.20 -20.23 -10.12
C ASP A 619 -2.45 -18.96 -9.28
N ARG A 620 -2.26 -17.78 -9.88
CA ARG A 620 -2.50 -16.51 -9.21
C ARG A 620 -3.97 -16.41 -8.80
N ILE A 621 -4.19 -16.02 -7.55
CA ILE A 621 -5.51 -15.80 -6.98
C ILE A 621 -6.04 -14.46 -7.49
N ALA A 622 -7.21 -14.50 -8.09
CA ALA A 622 -7.92 -13.31 -8.53
C ALA A 622 -9.42 -13.47 -8.30
N GLN A 623 -10.12 -12.34 -8.24
CA GLN A 623 -11.57 -12.35 -8.12
C GLN A 623 -12.18 -12.67 -9.48
N THR A 624 -13.19 -13.53 -9.52
CA THR A 624 -13.96 -13.77 -10.74
C THR A 624 -14.67 -12.49 -11.19
N GLY A 625 -15.04 -12.44 -12.47
CA GLY A 625 -16.11 -11.55 -12.92
C GLY A 625 -17.41 -11.83 -12.15
N TYR A 626 -18.35 -10.90 -12.22
CA TYR A 626 -19.68 -11.14 -11.66
C TYR A 626 -20.43 -12.20 -12.49
N LEU A 627 -20.73 -13.31 -11.85
CA LEU A 627 -21.54 -14.40 -12.36
C LEU A 627 -23.00 -13.96 -12.33
N THR A 628 -23.58 -13.82 -13.51
CA THR A 628 -24.96 -13.37 -13.76
C THR A 628 -25.51 -14.06 -15.00
N GLY A 629 -26.80 -13.86 -15.29
CA GLY A 629 -27.48 -14.37 -16.48
C GLY A 629 -28.30 -15.63 -16.22
N ALA A 630 -29.13 -16.02 -17.19
CA ALA A 630 -30.19 -17.02 -17.01
C ALA A 630 -29.69 -18.37 -16.48
N GLY A 631 -28.51 -18.83 -16.91
CA GLY A 631 -27.90 -20.07 -16.40
C GLY A 631 -27.50 -19.98 -14.93
N VAL A 632 -26.89 -18.87 -14.52
CA VAL A 632 -26.54 -18.61 -13.12
C VAL A 632 -27.82 -18.47 -12.28
N SER A 633 -28.82 -17.75 -12.77
CA SER A 633 -30.13 -17.63 -12.10
C SER A 633 -30.80 -18.99 -11.90
N ALA A 634 -30.72 -19.90 -12.88
CA ALA A 634 -31.26 -21.25 -12.74
C ALA A 634 -30.53 -22.06 -11.65
N ILE A 635 -29.20 -21.96 -11.57
CA ILE A 635 -28.41 -22.59 -10.49
C ILE A 635 -28.80 -22.02 -9.13
N LEU A 636 -28.93 -20.69 -9.02
CA LEU A 636 -29.33 -20.03 -7.78
C LEU A 636 -30.73 -20.50 -7.32
N VAL A 637 -31.71 -20.54 -8.22
CA VAL A 637 -33.08 -20.99 -7.92
C VAL A 637 -33.11 -22.46 -7.53
N ALA A 638 -32.37 -23.31 -8.24
CA ALA A 638 -32.27 -24.74 -7.91
C ALA A 638 -31.70 -24.98 -6.49
N ASN A 639 -30.98 -24.01 -5.94
CA ASN A 639 -30.42 -24.03 -4.59
C ASN A 639 -31.15 -23.11 -3.60
N GLY A 640 -32.33 -22.56 -3.97
CA GLY A 640 -33.18 -21.78 -3.07
C GLY A 640 -32.76 -20.32 -2.87
N PHE A 641 -31.94 -19.74 -3.76
CA PHE A 641 -31.49 -18.35 -3.69
C PHE A 641 -32.25 -17.43 -4.66
N ASP A 642 -32.16 -16.12 -4.43
CA ASP A 642 -32.70 -15.11 -5.33
C ASP A 642 -32.03 -15.21 -6.72
N PRO A 643 -32.80 -15.39 -7.81
CA PRO A 643 -32.25 -15.48 -9.16
C PRO A 643 -31.49 -14.22 -9.63
N ASN A 644 -31.70 -13.08 -8.96
CA ASN A 644 -31.14 -11.78 -9.34
C ASN A 644 -29.82 -11.46 -8.64
N TYR A 645 -29.30 -12.35 -7.80
CA TYR A 645 -27.99 -12.14 -7.19
C TYR A 645 -26.89 -12.07 -8.26
N SER A 646 -26.05 -11.03 -8.14
CA SER A 646 -24.80 -10.92 -8.85
C SER A 646 -23.68 -11.46 -7.98
N VAL A 647 -23.13 -12.62 -8.33
CA VAL A 647 -22.23 -13.36 -7.43
C VAL A 647 -20.79 -13.38 -7.94
N ARG A 648 -19.81 -13.30 -7.04
CA ARG A 648 -18.39 -13.50 -7.38
C ARG A 648 -17.63 -14.14 -6.22
N TYR A 649 -16.49 -14.73 -6.49
CA TYR A 649 -15.61 -15.32 -5.46
C TYR A 649 -14.14 -15.22 -5.87
N PHE A 650 -13.22 -15.53 -4.97
CA PHE A 650 -11.80 -15.68 -5.31
C PHE A 650 -11.52 -17.08 -5.86
N ALA A 651 -10.68 -17.17 -6.88
CA ALA A 651 -10.21 -18.42 -7.46
C ALA A 651 -8.74 -18.30 -7.90
N ASN A 652 -8.02 -19.43 -7.97
CA ASN A 652 -6.75 -19.53 -8.69
C ASN A 652 -7.03 -19.42 -10.20
N ALA A 653 -7.13 -18.19 -10.69
CA ALA A 653 -7.84 -17.90 -11.93
C ALA A 653 -6.91 -17.60 -13.12
N ILE A 654 -5.66 -17.20 -12.89
CA ILE A 654 -4.75 -16.79 -13.98
C ILE A 654 -3.30 -17.21 -13.74
N ASP A 655 -2.59 -17.45 -14.84
CA ASP A 655 -1.12 -17.47 -14.84
C ASP A 655 -0.62 -16.19 -15.50
N THR A 656 0.49 -15.64 -15.00
CA THR A 656 1.09 -14.42 -15.53
C THR A 656 2.58 -14.55 -15.76
N ARG A 657 3.08 -13.79 -16.74
CA ARG A 657 4.51 -13.62 -16.98
C ARG A 657 4.85 -12.14 -17.11
N THR A 658 5.79 -11.71 -16.30
CA THR A 658 6.32 -10.35 -16.23
C THR A 658 7.76 -10.35 -16.72
N ARG A 659 8.11 -9.43 -17.62
CA ARG A 659 9.48 -9.22 -18.11
C ARG A 659 9.85 -7.75 -18.04
N GLY A 660 11.05 -7.45 -17.58
CA GLY A 660 11.49 -6.07 -17.47
C GLY A 660 12.99 -5.88 -17.46
N VAL A 661 13.37 -4.61 -17.53
CA VAL A 661 14.74 -4.11 -17.38
C VAL A 661 14.68 -2.90 -16.47
N GLU A 662 15.63 -2.83 -15.54
CA GLU A 662 15.83 -1.72 -14.63
C GLU A 662 17.23 -1.16 -14.81
N ALA A 663 17.37 0.16 -14.82
CA ALA A 663 18.65 0.83 -14.81
C ALA A 663 18.64 1.94 -13.78
N VAL A 664 19.69 2.00 -12.95
CA VAL A 664 19.92 3.08 -11.99
C VAL A 664 21.32 3.60 -12.22
N ALA A 665 21.47 4.91 -12.41
CA ALA A 665 22.76 5.56 -12.52
C ALA A 665 22.82 6.79 -11.63
N ASN A 666 23.95 7.00 -10.98
CA ASN A 666 24.22 8.22 -10.22
C ASN A 666 25.54 8.82 -10.67
N TYR A 667 25.58 10.14 -10.79
CA TYR A 667 26.80 10.90 -11.08
C TYR A 667 26.92 12.08 -10.11
N LEU A 668 27.96 12.07 -9.28
CA LEU A 668 28.31 13.17 -8.39
C LEU A 668 29.42 14.02 -9.00
N GLN A 669 29.11 15.29 -9.26
CA GLN A 669 30.05 16.29 -9.73
C GLN A 669 30.34 17.31 -8.62
N PRO A 670 31.54 17.28 -8.01
CA PRO A 670 31.99 18.35 -7.13
C PRO A 670 32.14 19.66 -7.92
N LEU A 671 31.73 20.77 -7.30
CA LEU A 671 31.79 22.13 -7.87
C LEU A 671 32.69 23.07 -7.03
N GLY A 672 33.39 22.51 -6.04
CA GLY A 672 34.23 23.22 -5.09
C GLY A 672 34.06 22.66 -3.68
N GLU A 673 34.57 23.38 -2.69
CA GLU A 673 34.33 23.10 -1.28
C GLU A 673 32.85 23.37 -0.95
N ASP A 674 32.19 22.41 -0.28
CA ASP A 674 30.76 22.45 0.09
C ASP A 674 29.75 22.67 -1.06
N LYS A 675 30.16 22.43 -2.31
CA LYS A 675 29.33 22.58 -3.49
C LYS A 675 29.38 21.32 -4.34
N SER A 676 28.23 20.82 -4.72
CA SER A 676 28.13 19.64 -5.58
C SER A 676 26.81 19.64 -6.34
N ILE A 677 26.81 18.91 -7.45
CA ILE A 677 25.57 18.52 -8.12
C ILE A 677 25.57 17.01 -8.29
N ARG A 678 24.50 16.36 -7.85
CA ARG A 678 24.24 14.94 -8.08
C ARG A 678 23.20 14.81 -9.18
N PHE A 679 23.48 13.97 -10.17
CA PHE A 679 22.51 13.56 -11.17
C PHE A 679 22.12 12.10 -10.92
N THR A 680 20.82 11.85 -10.92
CA THR A 680 20.26 10.52 -10.70
C THR A 680 19.39 10.16 -11.90
N LEU A 681 19.60 8.97 -12.48
CA LEU A 681 18.73 8.38 -13.50
C LEU A 681 18.17 7.08 -12.95
N GLY A 682 16.84 6.98 -12.92
CA GLY A 682 16.13 5.73 -12.64
C GLY A 682 15.24 5.37 -13.83
N TYR A 683 15.42 4.19 -14.40
CA TYR A 683 14.59 3.70 -15.50
C TYR A 683 14.06 2.31 -15.17
N ASN A 684 12.78 2.09 -15.42
CA ASN A 684 12.16 0.78 -15.41
C ASN A 684 11.36 0.62 -16.69
N TYR A 685 11.54 -0.53 -17.34
CA TYR A 685 10.60 -1.07 -18.31
C TYR A 685 10.03 -2.37 -17.75
N ASN A 686 8.72 -2.54 -17.82
CA ASN A 686 8.05 -3.74 -17.39
C ASN A 686 6.82 -4.07 -18.23
N LYS A 687 6.62 -5.36 -18.51
CA LYS A 687 5.49 -5.88 -19.26
C LYS A 687 4.98 -7.19 -18.68
N THR A 688 3.78 -7.12 -18.10
CA THR A 688 3.00 -8.29 -17.65
C THR A 688 2.10 -8.78 -18.78
N LYS A 689 2.00 -10.10 -18.93
CA LYS A 689 1.01 -10.77 -19.78
C LYS A 689 0.33 -11.88 -18.99
N ILE A 690 -0.97 -12.06 -19.22
CA ILE A 690 -1.69 -13.26 -18.79
C ILE A 690 -1.37 -14.37 -19.79
N THR A 691 -0.88 -15.50 -19.30
CA THR A 691 -0.48 -16.67 -20.12
C THR A 691 -1.53 -17.76 -20.13
N ARG A 692 -2.38 -17.81 -19.10
CA ARG A 692 -3.52 -18.72 -19.00
C ARG A 692 -4.63 -18.05 -18.18
N VAL A 693 -5.87 -18.30 -18.53
CA VAL A 693 -7.05 -18.09 -17.68
C VAL A 693 -7.62 -19.47 -17.36
N ALA A 694 -7.97 -19.71 -16.11
CA ALA A 694 -8.55 -20.98 -15.69
C ALA A 694 -9.91 -21.23 -16.34
N ASP A 695 -10.20 -22.51 -16.60
CA ASP A 695 -11.51 -22.93 -17.10
C ASP A 695 -12.60 -22.67 -16.05
N ASN A 696 -13.85 -22.58 -16.51
CA ASN A 696 -14.99 -22.55 -15.60
C ASN A 696 -15.05 -23.85 -14.79
N PRO A 697 -15.46 -23.78 -13.50
CA PRO A 697 -15.75 -24.98 -12.73
C PRO A 697 -16.89 -25.78 -13.39
N SER A 698 -16.99 -27.07 -13.06
CA SER A 698 -17.99 -28.01 -13.62
C SER A 698 -19.42 -27.49 -13.59
N GLU A 699 -19.77 -26.81 -12.50
CA GLU A 699 -21.05 -26.18 -12.21
C GLU A 699 -21.41 -25.08 -13.22
N LEU A 700 -20.39 -24.43 -13.79
CA LEU A 700 -20.52 -23.32 -14.74
C LEU A 700 -20.05 -23.69 -16.17
N ALA A 701 -19.53 -24.90 -16.38
CA ALA A 701 -18.87 -25.30 -17.62
C ALA A 701 -19.79 -25.18 -18.86
N ALA A 702 -21.09 -25.45 -18.69
CA ALA A 702 -22.07 -25.35 -19.77
C ALA A 702 -22.51 -23.91 -20.10
N LEU A 703 -22.14 -22.92 -19.28
CA LEU A 703 -22.69 -21.56 -19.36
C LEU A 703 -21.92 -20.61 -20.28
N ASN A 704 -20.83 -21.09 -20.91
CA ASN A 704 -19.94 -20.29 -21.78
C ASN A 704 -19.53 -18.93 -21.16
N LEU A 705 -19.33 -18.91 -19.85
CA LEU A 705 -18.89 -17.73 -19.11
C LEU A 705 -17.38 -17.55 -19.25
N THR A 706 -16.88 -16.33 -19.03
CA THR A 706 -15.45 -16.10 -18.85
C THR A 706 -15.20 -15.80 -17.37
N LEU A 707 -14.57 -16.75 -16.66
CA LEU A 707 -14.35 -16.66 -15.22
C LEU A 707 -13.58 -15.38 -14.81
N PHE A 708 -12.58 -15.01 -15.59
CA PHE A 708 -11.79 -13.79 -15.40
C PHE A 708 -11.99 -12.85 -16.60
N ASP A 709 -12.90 -11.89 -16.45
CA ASP A 709 -13.40 -11.07 -17.54
C ASP A 709 -12.35 -10.13 -18.16
N ARG A 710 -12.68 -9.60 -19.35
CA ARG A 710 -11.78 -8.75 -20.14
C ARG A 710 -11.31 -7.50 -19.39
N GLN A 711 -12.19 -6.90 -18.59
CA GLN A 711 -11.86 -5.69 -17.84
C GLN A 711 -10.85 -6.03 -16.74
N ALA A 712 -11.08 -7.11 -15.99
CA ALA A 712 -10.16 -7.62 -14.98
C ALA A 712 -8.79 -8.01 -15.58
N GLN A 713 -8.77 -8.59 -16.78
CA GLN A 713 -7.53 -8.84 -17.53
C GLN A 713 -6.76 -7.55 -17.86
N GLY A 714 -7.48 -6.47 -18.20
CA GLY A 714 -6.89 -5.14 -18.43
C GLY A 714 -6.20 -4.58 -17.19
N TYR A 715 -6.74 -4.86 -16.00
CA TYR A 715 -6.15 -4.41 -14.72
C TYR A 715 -4.76 -4.98 -14.50
N ILE A 716 -4.52 -6.21 -14.95
CA ILE A 716 -3.23 -6.89 -14.82
C ILE A 716 -2.24 -6.50 -15.92
N ALA A 717 -2.70 -6.36 -17.17
CA ALA A 717 -1.82 -6.25 -18.34
C ALA A 717 -1.72 -4.83 -18.96
N GLY A 718 -2.62 -3.90 -18.60
CA GLY A 718 -2.78 -2.61 -19.28
C GLY A 718 -2.73 -1.37 -18.39
N ASN A 719 -3.11 -1.48 -17.11
CA ASN A 719 -3.30 -0.34 -16.23
C ASN A 719 -2.00 0.30 -15.70
N LEU A 720 -0.90 -0.45 -15.66
CA LEU A 720 0.39 0.08 -15.22
C LEU A 720 1.22 0.60 -16.40
N PRO A 721 1.96 1.72 -16.22
CA PRO A 721 2.82 2.26 -17.27
C PRO A 721 3.95 1.27 -17.56
N ARG A 722 4.12 0.91 -18.84
CA ARG A 722 5.17 -0.02 -19.26
C ARG A 722 6.58 0.48 -19.04
N SER A 723 6.76 1.79 -18.92
CA SER A 723 8.04 2.35 -18.53
C SER A 723 7.87 3.58 -17.66
N LYS A 724 8.81 3.75 -16.75
CA LYS A 724 8.95 4.94 -15.90
C LYS A 724 10.41 5.40 -15.97
N LEU A 725 10.60 6.70 -16.20
CA LEU A 725 11.91 7.36 -16.19
C LEU A 725 11.88 8.44 -15.11
N ILE A 726 12.88 8.44 -14.25
CA ILE A 726 13.09 9.43 -13.18
C ILE A 726 14.45 10.07 -13.46
N LEU A 727 14.47 11.40 -13.55
CA LEU A 727 15.67 12.22 -13.66
C LEU A 727 15.73 13.12 -12.43
N GLY A 728 16.76 12.95 -11.60
CA GLY A 728 16.99 13.73 -10.39
C GLY A 728 18.22 14.62 -10.52
N GLN A 729 18.15 15.82 -9.96
CA GLN A 729 19.23 16.78 -9.87
C GLN A 729 19.24 17.38 -8.46
N ASP A 730 20.28 17.08 -7.68
CA ASP A 730 20.44 17.58 -6.32
C ASP A 730 21.64 18.53 -6.30
N LEU A 731 21.36 19.83 -6.34
CA LEU A 731 22.35 20.89 -6.34
C LEU A 731 22.54 21.43 -4.92
N LYS A 732 23.74 21.24 -4.36
CA LYS A 732 24.16 21.82 -3.09
C LYS A 732 25.08 23.02 -3.34
N LEU A 733 24.72 24.16 -2.78
CA LEU A 733 25.46 25.42 -2.85
C LEU A 733 25.64 25.99 -1.42
N GLY A 734 26.57 25.42 -0.66
CA GLY A 734 26.76 25.78 0.75
C GLY A 734 25.51 25.49 1.57
N ASN A 735 24.87 26.53 2.11
CA ASN A 735 23.65 26.43 2.93
C ASN A 735 22.37 26.29 2.09
N LEU A 736 22.44 26.43 0.77
CA LEU A 736 21.29 26.29 -0.12
C LEU A 736 21.33 24.91 -0.79
N GLN A 737 20.19 24.24 -0.86
CA GLN A 737 20.03 23.00 -1.62
C GLN A 737 18.77 23.08 -2.49
N LEU A 738 18.92 22.74 -3.76
CA LEU A 738 17.85 22.63 -4.73
C LEU A 738 17.76 21.17 -5.20
N ASN A 739 16.61 20.54 -5.01
CA ASN A 739 16.32 19.22 -5.55
C ASN A 739 15.26 19.39 -6.65
N LEU A 740 15.60 18.94 -7.86
CA LEU A 740 14.70 18.88 -9.01
C LEU A 740 14.53 17.42 -9.41
N ARG A 741 13.27 17.00 -9.63
CA ARG A 741 12.98 15.67 -10.13
C ARG A 741 11.95 15.74 -11.24
N GLU A 742 12.25 15.07 -12.35
CA GLU A 742 11.32 14.88 -13.46
C GLU A 742 11.00 13.39 -13.61
N THR A 743 9.72 13.04 -13.56
CA THR A 743 9.25 11.67 -13.75
C THR A 743 8.38 11.57 -14.99
N ARG A 744 8.78 10.73 -15.95
CA ARG A 744 7.97 10.37 -17.11
C ARG A 744 7.25 9.05 -16.89
N TYR A 745 5.92 9.09 -16.91
CA TYR A 745 5.05 7.92 -16.97
C TYR A 745 4.69 7.60 -18.42
N ALA A 746 4.89 6.36 -18.86
CA ALA A 746 4.43 5.93 -20.18
C ALA A 746 2.89 5.87 -20.28
N LYS A 747 2.40 5.79 -21.51
CA LYS A 747 0.97 5.61 -21.80
C LYS A 747 0.40 4.37 -21.09
N VAL A 748 -0.86 4.46 -20.68
CA VAL A 748 -1.63 3.37 -20.07
C VAL A 748 -2.94 3.17 -20.82
N ALA A 749 -3.53 1.98 -20.71
CA ALA A 749 -4.80 1.65 -21.34
C ALA A 749 -5.72 0.96 -20.34
N PHE A 750 -6.95 1.45 -20.22
CA PHE A 750 -7.97 0.89 -19.34
C PHE A 750 -9.00 0.19 -20.20
N LEU A 751 -9.04 -1.14 -20.09
CA LEU A 751 -9.92 -1.95 -20.92
C LEU A 751 -11.35 -1.93 -20.36
N GLY A 752 -12.32 -1.72 -21.25
CA GLY A 752 -13.73 -1.85 -20.93
C GLY A 752 -14.22 -3.30 -21.04
N THR A 753 -15.51 -3.50 -20.80
CA THR A 753 -16.19 -4.78 -21.08
C THR A 753 -16.16 -5.14 -22.58
N THR A 754 -16.05 -4.14 -23.45
CA THR A 754 -15.91 -4.29 -24.90
C THR A 754 -14.76 -3.43 -25.42
N ALA A 755 -14.26 -3.71 -26.61
CA ALA A 755 -13.22 -2.88 -27.24
C ALA A 755 -13.69 -1.43 -27.50
N ALA A 756 -15.00 -1.21 -27.70
CA ALA A 756 -15.57 0.12 -27.91
C ALA A 756 -15.54 1.01 -26.66
N THR A 757 -15.39 0.41 -25.48
CA THR A 757 -15.31 1.12 -24.20
C THR A 757 -13.89 1.20 -23.63
N ASP A 758 -12.88 0.84 -24.43
CA ASP A 758 -11.48 1.02 -24.07
C ASP A 758 -11.08 2.49 -24.04
N GLN A 759 -10.29 2.87 -23.04
CA GLN A 759 -9.74 4.21 -22.90
C GLN A 759 -8.22 4.18 -22.89
N PHE A 760 -7.59 5.09 -23.63
CA PHE A 760 -6.14 5.20 -23.79
C PHE A 760 -5.68 6.56 -23.31
N TYR A 761 -4.67 6.58 -22.45
CA TYR A 761 -4.13 7.79 -21.85
C TYR A 761 -2.66 7.95 -22.23
N GLY A 762 -2.29 9.13 -22.70
CA GLY A 762 -0.96 9.47 -23.18
C GLY A 762 0.10 9.45 -22.08
N ALA A 763 1.36 9.45 -22.50
CA ALA A 763 2.48 9.60 -21.59
C ALA A 763 2.51 11.01 -20.97
N LYS A 764 2.95 11.12 -19.72
CA LYS A 764 3.00 12.38 -18.96
C LYS A 764 4.34 12.57 -18.27
N TRP A 765 4.77 13.83 -18.17
CA TRP A 765 5.92 14.25 -17.38
C TRP A 765 5.41 15.00 -16.14
N ILE A 766 5.99 14.70 -14.99
CA ILE A 766 5.69 15.33 -13.71
C ILE A 766 7.00 15.89 -13.16
N ALA A 767 7.01 17.18 -12.80
CA ALA A 767 8.17 17.83 -12.21
C ALA A 767 7.89 18.12 -10.73
N ASP A 768 8.83 17.75 -9.87
CA ASP A 768 8.85 18.08 -8.44
C ASP A 768 10.07 18.96 -8.14
N ILE A 769 9.89 19.90 -7.23
CA ILE A 769 10.93 20.87 -6.83
C ILE A 769 10.92 21.04 -5.31
N ASP A 770 12.10 21.04 -4.68
CA ASP A 770 12.31 21.36 -3.27
C ASP A 770 13.52 22.29 -3.15
N LEU A 771 13.32 23.49 -2.62
CA LEU A 771 14.37 24.45 -2.31
C LEU A 771 14.48 24.56 -0.80
N SER A 772 15.63 24.17 -0.24
CA SER A 772 15.89 24.25 1.19
C SER A 772 17.09 25.13 1.51
N PHE A 773 17.02 25.77 2.68
CA PHE A 773 18.03 26.69 3.19
C PHE A 773 18.33 26.35 4.65
N GLN A 774 19.60 26.04 4.92
CA GLN A 774 20.13 25.84 6.26
C GLN A 774 20.34 27.20 6.92
N ALA A 775 19.31 27.69 7.62
CA ALA A 775 19.31 29.02 8.23
C ALA A 775 20.26 29.13 9.43
N THR A 776 20.37 28.06 10.21
CA THR A 776 21.34 27.93 11.31
C THR A 776 21.86 26.49 11.32
N LYS A 777 22.81 26.14 12.19
CA LYS A 777 23.23 24.74 12.37
C LYS A 777 22.09 23.79 12.81
N ASN A 778 21.02 24.34 13.40
CA ASN A 778 19.90 23.58 13.94
C ASN A 778 18.60 23.75 13.15
N ILE A 779 18.47 24.78 12.32
CA ILE A 779 17.21 25.13 11.63
C ILE A 779 17.38 25.03 10.12
N ASN A 780 16.53 24.22 9.49
CA ASN A 780 16.38 24.13 8.04
C ASN A 780 14.96 24.58 7.64
N VAL A 781 14.87 25.42 6.60
CA VAL A 781 13.58 25.85 6.03
C VAL A 781 13.55 25.43 4.57
N ALA A 782 12.43 24.86 4.12
CA ALA A 782 12.24 24.51 2.72
C ALA A 782 10.88 24.96 2.19
N ILE A 783 10.85 25.25 0.90
CA ILE A 783 9.62 25.43 0.11
C ILE A 783 9.71 24.52 -1.11
N GLY A 784 8.58 23.98 -1.54
CA GLY A 784 8.58 23.12 -2.70
C GLY A 784 7.21 22.88 -3.30
N ALA A 785 7.20 22.09 -4.37
CA ALA A 785 5.99 21.60 -4.99
C ALA A 785 6.17 20.20 -5.57
N ASN A 786 5.16 19.37 -5.38
CA ASN A 786 4.97 18.13 -6.15
C ASN A 786 4.05 18.43 -7.33
N ASN A 787 4.40 17.93 -8.52
CA ASN A 787 3.69 18.26 -9.76
C ASN A 787 3.59 19.79 -9.96
N PHE A 788 4.74 20.46 -9.97
CA PHE A 788 4.91 21.92 -10.00
C PHE A 788 4.13 22.61 -11.14
N PHE A 789 3.97 21.93 -12.28
CA PHE A 789 3.24 22.45 -13.46
C PHE A 789 1.74 22.13 -13.46
N ASP A 790 1.18 21.61 -12.36
CA ASP A 790 -0.25 21.26 -12.26
C ASP A 790 -0.72 20.33 -13.40
N THR A 791 0.08 19.31 -13.72
CA THR A 791 -0.21 18.40 -14.84
C THR A 791 -1.32 17.42 -14.47
N TYR A 792 -2.30 17.25 -15.37
CA TYR A 792 -3.37 16.26 -15.26
C TYR A 792 -3.23 15.15 -16.31
N PRO A 793 -3.76 13.95 -16.02
CA PRO A 793 -3.96 12.92 -17.04
C PRO A 793 -4.87 13.41 -18.17
N ASP A 794 -4.87 12.69 -19.30
CA ASP A 794 -5.89 12.93 -20.32
C ASP A 794 -7.28 12.63 -19.76
N LYS A 795 -8.30 13.35 -20.25
CA LYS A 795 -9.67 13.18 -19.78
C LYS A 795 -10.26 11.86 -20.27
N ASN A 796 -11.18 11.31 -19.49
CA ASN A 796 -12.02 10.19 -19.92
C ASN A 796 -12.78 10.58 -21.19
N THR A 797 -12.85 9.66 -22.15
CA THR A 797 -13.57 9.86 -23.43
C THR A 797 -15.02 9.40 -23.35
N LEU A 798 -15.34 8.52 -22.40
CA LEU A 798 -16.71 8.11 -22.11
C LEU A 798 -17.45 9.24 -21.39
N ALA A 799 -18.67 9.53 -21.86
CA ALA A 799 -19.51 10.56 -21.26
C ALA A 799 -19.89 10.19 -19.82
N ASP A 800 -19.70 11.12 -18.89
CA ASP A 800 -20.21 11.00 -17.53
C ASP A 800 -21.45 11.88 -17.33
N THR A 801 -22.44 11.32 -16.64
CA THR A 801 -23.68 12.03 -16.28
C THR A 801 -23.87 12.16 -14.77
N ASN A 802 -22.96 11.61 -13.97
CA ASN A 802 -23.06 11.52 -12.51
C ASN A 802 -22.21 12.56 -11.77
N GLY A 803 -21.43 13.36 -12.48
CA GLY A 803 -20.54 14.37 -11.90
C GLY A 803 -19.21 13.79 -11.41
N PHE A 804 -18.80 12.62 -11.90
CA PHE A 804 -17.53 11.98 -11.58
C PHE A 804 -16.33 12.78 -12.10
N PRO A 805 -15.13 12.54 -11.55
CA PRO A 805 -13.93 13.18 -12.04
C PRO A 805 -13.74 12.95 -13.54
N PRO A 806 -13.30 13.97 -14.30
CA PRO A 806 -13.13 13.84 -15.74
C PRO A 806 -11.86 13.06 -16.11
N TYR A 807 -11.16 12.49 -15.12
CA TYR A 807 -9.87 11.84 -15.25
C TYR A 807 -9.94 10.37 -14.80
N PRO A 808 -9.02 9.51 -15.25
CA PRO A 808 -8.94 8.13 -14.80
C PRO A 808 -8.68 8.01 -13.30
N ALA A 809 -9.49 7.21 -12.59
CA ALA A 809 -9.35 7.00 -11.15
C ALA A 809 -8.04 6.27 -10.76
N GLN A 810 -7.45 5.53 -11.70
CA GLN A 810 -6.22 4.73 -11.52
C GLN A 810 -5.01 5.36 -12.23
N SER A 811 -4.97 6.69 -12.39
CA SER A 811 -3.79 7.37 -12.95
C SER A 811 -2.51 7.01 -12.16
N PRO A 812 -1.38 6.67 -12.83
CA PRO A 812 -0.13 6.30 -12.16
C PRO A 812 0.46 7.36 -11.23
N PHE A 813 0.11 8.64 -11.44
CA PHE A 813 0.53 9.77 -10.62
C PHE A 813 -0.67 10.50 -9.97
N GLY A 814 -1.85 9.88 -9.99
CA GLY A 814 -3.11 10.51 -9.57
C GLY A 814 -3.61 11.57 -10.55
N PHE A 815 -4.64 12.32 -10.15
CA PHE A 815 -5.29 13.34 -10.99
C PHE A 815 -5.62 14.62 -10.19
N TYR A 816 -4.90 14.86 -9.11
CA TYR A 816 -5.17 15.98 -8.20
C TYR A 816 -4.35 17.24 -8.48
N GLY A 817 -3.51 17.23 -9.53
CA GLY A 817 -2.74 18.41 -9.91
C GLY A 817 -1.56 18.70 -8.97
N GLY A 818 -1.13 19.96 -8.96
CA GLY A 818 0.02 20.44 -8.19
C GLY A 818 -0.26 20.55 -6.69
N TYR A 819 0.74 20.27 -5.87
CA TYR A 819 0.71 20.45 -4.41
C TYR A 819 1.93 21.26 -3.97
N TYR A 820 1.71 22.36 -3.27
CA TYR A 820 2.73 23.33 -2.87
C TYR A 820 2.81 23.41 -1.35
N TYR A 821 4.02 23.47 -0.82
CA TYR A 821 4.26 23.30 0.61
C TYR A 821 5.44 24.13 1.13
N GLY A 822 5.47 24.28 2.46
CA GLY A 822 6.63 24.70 3.23
C GLY A 822 6.96 23.67 4.31
N ARG A 823 8.24 23.59 4.69
CA ARG A 823 8.76 22.69 5.72
C ARG A 823 9.74 23.45 6.62
N LEU A 824 9.63 23.21 7.91
CA LEU A 824 10.57 23.67 8.94
C LEU A 824 11.10 22.44 9.67
N SER A 825 12.42 22.33 9.76
CA SER A 825 13.09 21.25 10.48
C SER A 825 14.02 21.83 11.53
N PHE A 826 13.98 21.27 12.73
CA PHE A 826 14.80 21.62 13.87
C PHE A 826 15.54 20.38 14.38
N SER A 827 16.87 20.44 14.43
CA SER A 827 17.74 19.38 14.97
C SER A 827 18.40 19.89 16.25
N PHE A 828 18.51 19.08 17.30
CA PHE A 828 19.08 19.48 18.59
C PHE A 828 19.92 18.39 19.24
#